data_AF-A0A399X8Z9-F1
#
_entry.id   AF-A0A399X8Z9-F1
#
_cell.length_a   1.000
_cell.length_b   1.000
_cell.length_c   1.000
_cell.angle_alpha   90.00
_cell.angle_beta   90.00
_cell.angle_gamma   90.00
#
_symmetry.space_group_name_H-M   'P 1'
#
loop_
_entity.id
_entity.type
_entity.pdbx_description
1 polymer ?
#
loop_
_entity_poly.entity_id
_entity_poly.type
_entity_poly.pdbx_seq_one_letter_code
_entity_poly.pdbx_strand_id
1 'polypeptide(L)'
;MLRAALVCHDDVLYLEAVLRSLGPDIPATVFLNRKAWSGKAGKWQAARKAIKALGAEIIEGSWDGESEHRAATIQWARAQGIDRLLIPDTDEVLSPQLLATLLEVAATELSDEVHVDMDTYWKSPEYVIRPRERIRPVLLINPQTVDHKFIREYQGKRPLALTAELGVLHHLSYCGPDKRILQKIGSWSHKDEVVEGWKERIWDQWDSERLLMNLHPTHPECYGFAERIPLPDVLKPAWEAYLAANGGEDPLHSEPVEPEGNWPRVSVVIPLYGGPKDIEACLDSLQRCQGLISEVIVVDDKSPDNAPDVVERYPFARLVRNPDNFGFAATCNRGVSEATGEVVVLLNSDTIVPRAGLIRLVDSLGQGGTVAAAGPRSNYVGHFQRTGVTYTQKSGIELFAEDIASREVDDAETDMLVGFCLAVKRSVWNEVGPFDTGFGIGMFEDNDFCYRLRRAGYRMLIANRAFVHHEGNQSLERSPEDKFAMFASNQRYYEAKWKRDVETGFVSHLPGLENPEPIKFKPERRPDKVEKELVRLVKRADISLFMIAKNEERVLGDCLKSAKPFFNQIVVVDTGSTDKTIEIAKEYGAEVHKFKWCDDFAAARNESMKYATGKWLFWMDADDTLPWATGEGMVHAVLNAPPYLAGFYMKVRFVTDDPTFGTVVDHVKLFRNKPTLKWEHRIHEQILPSIRETVGDVGYLNVEVLHSGYDTSEEGQTRKRERDAKLLALELKEKPDHPFVLFNIGMTHHYNKEYPEAEDFLSRSIHRCRAGETILRKAYALLAVSQNLQGKKEEGMQTVLAGLEACPGDPELLYRKGQFLADADRPAEAVEAYRAVMGQDISGHFSSIELGILGPGLRINLALALARLGNYREAGEHLRAAISMKPGDLAIVVELFSMARAFGDLKTAKDCLDHIERFDGQSETWHRMRSDWMQDAGLTQGR
;
A
#
# COMPACT_ATOMS: atom_id res chain seq x y z
N MET A 1 -40.36 38.02 31.85
CA MET A 1 -39.72 38.84 30.80
C MET A 1 -38.45 38.15 30.30
N LEU A 2 -38.24 38.15 28.98
CA LEU A 2 -36.98 37.72 28.35
C LEU A 2 -36.04 38.93 28.18
N ARG A 3 -34.75 38.74 28.40
CA ARG A 3 -33.66 39.69 28.08
C ARG A 3 -32.40 38.94 27.66
N ALA A 4 -31.43 39.65 27.10
CA ALA A 4 -30.06 39.15 26.92
C ALA A 4 -29.08 39.86 27.87
N ALA A 5 -28.13 39.11 28.45
CA ALA A 5 -27.00 39.64 29.18
C ALA A 5 -25.69 39.14 28.56
N LEU A 6 -24.89 40.07 28.02
CA LEU A 6 -23.62 39.76 27.35
C LEU A 6 -22.44 40.11 28.26
N VAL A 7 -21.39 39.29 28.19
CA VAL A 7 -20.17 39.42 29.01
C VAL A 7 -19.03 39.94 28.14
N CYS A 8 -18.63 41.20 28.33
CA CYS A 8 -17.69 41.91 27.47
C CYS A 8 -16.41 42.32 28.20
N HIS A 9 -15.25 41.96 27.63
CA HIS A 9 -13.94 42.46 28.04
C HIS A 9 -13.46 43.55 27.07
N ASP A 10 -12.35 43.34 26.34
CA ASP A 10 -11.80 44.27 25.34
C ASP A 10 -11.92 43.82 23.87
N ASP A 11 -12.68 42.76 23.59
CA ASP A 11 -13.07 42.35 22.23
C ASP A 11 -14.55 42.64 21.96
N VAL A 12 -14.80 43.36 20.87
CA VAL A 12 -16.13 43.80 20.41
C VAL A 12 -16.29 43.65 18.89
N LEU A 13 -15.41 42.92 18.21
CA LEU A 13 -15.37 42.87 16.73
C LEU A 13 -16.71 42.46 16.11
N TYR A 14 -17.40 41.48 16.70
CA TYR A 14 -18.67 40.97 16.20
C TYR A 14 -19.88 41.37 17.06
N LEU A 15 -19.70 42.22 18.07
CA LEU A 15 -20.77 42.62 19.00
C LEU A 15 -22.00 43.18 18.28
N GLU A 16 -21.80 43.92 17.18
CA GLU A 16 -22.90 44.42 16.36
C GLU A 16 -23.69 43.28 15.68
N ALA A 17 -23.01 42.25 15.17
CA ALA A 17 -23.68 41.08 14.59
C ALA A 17 -24.47 40.30 15.66
N VAL A 18 -23.88 40.13 16.86
CA VAL A 18 -24.56 39.50 18.01
C VAL A 18 -25.83 40.27 18.38
N LEU A 19 -25.73 41.59 18.61
CA LEU A 19 -26.87 42.43 19.00
C LEU A 19 -27.94 42.47 17.89
N ARG A 20 -27.57 42.48 16.61
CA ARG A 20 -28.51 42.36 15.49
C ARG A 20 -29.23 41.00 15.47
N SER A 21 -28.54 39.91 15.82
CA SER A 21 -29.11 38.55 15.83
C SER A 21 -30.10 38.26 16.97
N LEU A 22 -30.13 39.10 18.00
CA LEU A 22 -31.15 39.04 19.07
C LEU A 22 -32.50 39.65 18.65
N GLY A 23 -32.53 40.40 17.54
CA GLY A 23 -33.71 41.14 17.11
C GLY A 23 -34.00 42.40 17.96
N PRO A 24 -34.91 43.28 17.51
CA PRO A 24 -35.21 44.55 18.19
C PRO A 24 -36.00 44.36 19.49
N ASP A 25 -36.69 43.24 19.66
CA ASP A 25 -37.64 43.00 20.74
C ASP A 25 -37.02 42.38 22.01
N ILE A 26 -35.72 42.06 22.00
CA ILE A 26 -35.00 41.52 23.16
C ILE A 26 -34.02 42.58 23.71
N PRO A 27 -34.33 43.20 24.87
CA PRO A 27 -33.42 44.15 25.49
C PRO A 27 -32.11 43.49 25.91
N ALA A 28 -30.99 44.03 25.40
CA ALA A 28 -29.64 43.54 25.67
C ALA A 28 -28.90 44.45 26.66
N THR A 29 -28.32 43.84 27.69
CA THR A 29 -27.51 44.49 28.72
C THR A 29 -26.08 43.93 28.68
N VAL A 30 -25.09 44.78 28.40
CA VAL A 30 -23.68 44.39 28.27
C VAL A 30 -22.92 44.71 29.56
N PHE A 31 -22.35 43.68 30.18
CA PHE A 31 -21.46 43.80 31.32
C PHE A 31 -20.05 44.05 30.78
N LEU A 32 -19.48 45.22 31.08
CA LEU A 32 -18.19 45.66 30.57
C LEU A 32 -17.13 45.64 31.67
N ASN A 33 -16.15 44.76 31.54
CA ASN A 33 -15.04 44.66 32.48
C ASN A 33 -13.99 45.77 32.23
N ARG A 34 -13.69 46.55 33.27
CA ARG A 34 -12.62 47.56 33.26
C ARG A 34 -11.22 46.94 33.36
N LYS A 35 -11.11 45.69 33.83
CA LYS A 35 -9.90 44.88 33.67
C LYS A 35 -9.86 44.35 32.24
N ALA A 36 -9.05 44.99 31.40
CA ALA A 36 -8.76 44.50 30.06
C ALA A 36 -8.08 43.13 30.17
N TRP A 37 -8.58 42.16 29.42
CA TRP A 37 -8.14 40.77 29.43
C TRP A 37 -6.68 40.66 28.99
N SER A 38 -6.31 41.46 27.99
CA SER A 38 -4.93 41.65 27.53
C SER A 38 -3.98 42.41 28.49
N GLY A 39 -4.39 42.64 29.75
CA GLY A 39 -3.61 43.28 30.83
C GLY A 39 -3.26 44.77 30.62
N LYS A 40 -3.40 45.29 29.39
CA LYS A 40 -3.07 46.66 29.02
C LYS A 40 -4.23 47.61 29.34
N ALA A 41 -4.05 48.43 30.36
CA ALA A 41 -4.99 49.48 30.72
C ALA A 41 -5.24 50.44 29.53
N GLY A 42 -6.52 50.73 29.23
CA GLY A 42 -6.93 51.71 28.23
C GLY A 42 -7.82 51.22 27.09
N LYS A 43 -8.08 49.90 26.97
CA LYS A 43 -8.91 49.36 25.89
C LYS A 43 -10.42 49.34 26.16
N TRP A 44 -10.85 49.11 27.40
CA TRP A 44 -12.28 49.03 27.74
C TRP A 44 -13.05 50.31 27.40
N GLN A 45 -12.37 51.47 27.35
CA GLN A 45 -12.95 52.74 26.91
C GLN A 45 -13.37 52.73 25.43
N ALA A 46 -12.67 51.96 24.57
CA ALA A 46 -13.05 51.79 23.18
C ALA A 46 -14.28 50.87 23.05
N ALA A 47 -14.28 49.72 23.76
CA ALA A 47 -15.44 48.84 23.85
C ALA A 47 -16.68 49.60 24.36
N ARG A 48 -16.54 50.40 25.44
CA ARG A 48 -17.58 51.30 25.96
C ARG A 48 -18.17 52.22 24.89
N LYS A 49 -17.33 52.78 24.01
CA LYS A 49 -17.77 53.66 22.92
C LYS A 49 -18.55 52.87 21.86
N ALA A 50 -18.09 51.68 21.49
CA ALA A 50 -18.78 50.80 20.55
C ALA A 50 -20.16 50.37 21.09
N ILE A 51 -20.22 49.82 22.30
CA ILE A 51 -21.49 49.38 22.93
C ILE A 51 -22.51 50.53 22.99
N LYS A 52 -22.08 51.76 23.34
CA LYS A 52 -22.97 52.95 23.35
C LYS A 52 -23.46 53.37 21.97
N ALA A 53 -22.67 53.16 20.91
CA ALA A 53 -23.11 53.44 19.54
C ALA A 53 -24.17 52.42 19.07
N LEU A 54 -24.13 51.19 19.60
CA LEU A 54 -25.08 50.11 19.34
C LEU A 54 -26.34 50.16 20.22
N GLY A 55 -26.48 51.16 21.09
CA GLY A 55 -27.71 51.42 21.86
C GLY A 55 -27.99 50.49 23.05
N ALA A 56 -27.11 49.52 23.34
CA ALA A 56 -27.30 48.57 24.44
C ALA A 56 -27.09 49.20 25.84
N GLU A 57 -27.73 48.62 26.86
CA GLU A 57 -27.53 48.99 28.27
C GLU A 57 -26.11 48.55 28.71
N ILE A 58 -25.43 49.32 29.57
CA ILE A 58 -24.05 49.02 30.01
C ILE A 58 -23.94 48.98 31.53
N ILE A 59 -23.39 47.89 32.06
CA ILE A 59 -23.02 47.73 33.47
C ILE A 59 -21.49 47.61 33.54
N GLU A 60 -20.82 48.60 34.13
CA GLU A 60 -19.36 48.64 34.20
C GLU A 60 -18.84 48.10 35.54
N GLY A 61 -17.98 47.08 35.51
CA GLY A 61 -17.39 46.46 36.71
C GLY A 61 -15.91 46.12 36.56
N SER A 62 -15.36 45.34 37.50
CA SER A 62 -13.93 45.01 37.60
C SER A 62 -13.72 43.58 38.13
N TRP A 63 -14.07 42.57 37.33
CA TRP A 63 -14.02 41.15 37.72
C TRP A 63 -12.67 40.51 37.37
N ASP A 64 -12.13 39.62 38.22
CA ASP A 64 -10.82 38.98 38.06
C ASP A 64 -10.85 37.74 37.14
N GLY A 65 -12.02 37.15 36.90
CA GLY A 65 -12.16 36.00 36.00
C GLY A 65 -13.54 35.90 35.37
N GLU A 66 -13.63 35.13 34.28
CA GLU A 66 -14.86 34.99 33.49
C GLU A 66 -16.02 34.36 34.29
N SER A 67 -15.71 33.39 35.16
CA SER A 67 -16.68 32.77 36.08
C SER A 67 -17.29 33.80 37.07
N GLU A 68 -16.48 34.71 37.61
CA GLU A 68 -16.97 35.80 38.47
C GLU A 68 -17.84 36.80 37.68
N HIS A 69 -17.39 37.14 36.47
CA HIS A 69 -18.08 38.05 35.56
C HIS A 69 -19.45 37.51 35.14
N ARG A 70 -19.55 36.21 34.79
CA ARG A 70 -20.81 35.50 34.51
C ARG A 70 -21.69 35.39 35.77
N ALA A 71 -21.13 35.06 36.94
CA ALA A 71 -21.90 35.00 38.18
C ALA A 71 -22.56 36.35 38.54
N ALA A 72 -21.90 37.48 38.25
CA ALA A 72 -22.45 38.82 38.46
C ALA A 72 -23.67 39.12 37.56
N THR A 73 -23.72 38.61 36.32
CA THR A 73 -24.90 38.80 35.45
C THR A 73 -26.13 38.07 35.99
N ILE A 74 -25.94 36.87 36.57
CA ILE A 74 -27.01 36.10 37.20
C ILE A 74 -27.54 36.81 38.46
N GLN A 75 -26.65 37.36 39.29
CA GLN A 75 -27.06 38.12 40.48
C GLN A 75 -27.86 39.37 40.12
N TRP A 76 -27.44 40.10 39.08
CA TRP A 76 -28.23 41.22 38.53
C TRP A 76 -29.59 40.75 37.99
N ALA A 77 -29.63 39.68 37.20
CA ALA A 77 -30.87 39.19 36.60
C ALA A 77 -31.88 38.70 37.65
N ARG A 78 -31.40 38.04 38.72
CA ARG A 78 -32.18 37.73 39.92
C ARG A 78 -32.75 39.00 40.55
N ALA A 79 -31.91 40.01 40.80
CA ALA A 79 -32.31 41.28 41.42
C ALA A 79 -33.26 42.14 40.56
N GLN A 80 -33.26 41.98 39.23
CA GLN A 80 -34.19 42.64 38.31
C GLN A 80 -35.50 41.86 38.10
N GLY A 81 -35.66 40.66 38.69
CA GLY A 81 -36.86 39.83 38.47
C GLY A 81 -36.98 39.31 37.03
N ILE A 82 -35.85 39.02 36.37
CA ILE A 82 -35.85 38.44 35.03
C ILE A 82 -36.10 36.93 35.13
N ASP A 83 -37.10 36.40 34.42
CA ASP A 83 -37.46 34.98 34.45
C ASP A 83 -36.72 34.16 33.38
N ARG A 84 -36.26 34.82 32.30
CA ARG A 84 -35.57 34.19 31.17
C ARG A 84 -34.42 35.08 30.69
N LEU A 85 -33.22 34.53 30.61
CA LEU A 85 -32.01 35.26 30.26
C LEU A 85 -31.26 34.51 29.17
N LEU A 86 -31.10 35.15 28.00
CA LEU A 86 -30.12 34.76 26.99
C LEU A 86 -28.73 35.22 27.43
N ILE A 87 -27.72 34.38 27.26
CA ILE A 87 -26.34 34.62 27.72
C ILE A 87 -25.25 34.45 26.62
N PRO A 88 -25.44 34.99 25.39
CA PRO A 88 -24.44 34.90 24.34
C PRO A 88 -23.19 35.73 24.67
N ASP A 89 -22.06 35.31 24.12
CA ASP A 89 -20.80 36.05 24.19
C ASP A 89 -20.71 37.10 23.06
N THR A 90 -19.72 38.00 23.13
CA THR A 90 -19.57 39.12 22.18
C THR A 90 -19.12 38.71 20.77
N ASP A 91 -18.92 37.40 20.53
CA ASP A 91 -18.65 36.80 19.23
C ASP A 91 -19.58 35.61 18.88
N GLU A 92 -20.79 35.56 19.43
CA GLU A 92 -21.79 34.52 19.15
C GLU A 92 -23.09 35.03 18.50
N VAL A 93 -23.28 34.73 17.21
CA VAL A 93 -24.43 35.18 16.44
C VAL A 93 -25.50 34.07 16.39
N LEU A 94 -26.73 34.37 16.81
CA LEU A 94 -27.83 33.40 16.79
C LEU A 94 -28.38 33.26 15.37
N SER A 95 -28.60 32.04 14.87
CA SER A 95 -29.36 31.87 13.62
C SER A 95 -30.84 32.26 13.82
N PRO A 96 -31.55 32.76 12.79
CA PRO A 96 -32.95 33.19 12.94
C PRO A 96 -33.89 32.08 13.43
N GLN A 97 -33.61 30.83 13.01
CA GLN A 97 -34.34 29.65 13.48
C GLN A 97 -34.08 29.38 14.97
N LEU A 98 -32.84 29.53 15.43
CA LEU A 98 -32.49 29.34 16.84
C LEU A 98 -33.18 30.39 17.73
N LEU A 99 -33.20 31.66 17.29
CA LEU A 99 -33.90 32.73 17.99
C LEU A 99 -35.39 32.41 18.15
N ALA A 100 -36.05 31.97 17.07
CA ALA A 100 -37.46 31.58 17.09
C ALA A 100 -37.73 30.43 18.08
N THR A 101 -36.94 29.36 18.03
CA THR A 101 -37.10 28.22 18.96
C THR A 101 -36.82 28.62 20.42
N LEU A 102 -35.84 29.48 20.69
CA LEU A 102 -35.56 29.97 22.04
C LEU A 102 -36.68 30.89 22.58
N LEU A 103 -37.34 31.67 21.72
CA LEU A 103 -38.53 32.45 22.08
C LEU A 103 -39.71 31.53 22.46
N GLU A 104 -39.93 30.44 21.71
CA GLU A 104 -40.97 29.45 22.04
C GLU A 104 -40.68 28.71 23.36
N VAL A 105 -39.44 28.27 23.59
CA VAL A 105 -39.01 27.62 24.84
C VAL A 105 -39.13 28.59 26.04
N ALA A 106 -38.80 29.87 25.85
CA ALA A 106 -38.98 30.89 26.87
C ALA A 106 -40.46 31.11 27.23
N ALA A 107 -41.33 31.21 26.21
CA ALA A 107 -42.76 31.50 26.35
C ALA A 107 -43.59 30.31 26.88
N THR A 108 -43.20 29.08 26.57
CA THR A 108 -43.85 27.84 27.05
C THR A 108 -43.38 27.38 28.42
N GLU A 109 -42.39 28.07 29.01
CA GLU A 109 -41.73 27.70 30.27
C GLU A 109 -41.11 26.28 30.29
N LEU A 110 -40.84 25.69 29.12
CA LEU A 110 -40.51 24.27 28.95
C LEU A 110 -39.27 23.81 29.75
N SER A 111 -38.27 24.67 29.89
CA SER A 111 -36.96 24.37 30.45
C SER A 111 -36.45 25.48 31.37
N ASP A 112 -35.57 25.11 32.30
CA ASP A 112 -34.84 26.06 33.15
C ASP A 112 -33.43 26.38 32.60
N GLU A 113 -32.90 25.57 31.68
CA GLU A 113 -31.52 25.58 31.20
C GLU A 113 -31.45 24.93 29.80
N VAL A 114 -31.06 25.69 28.77
CA VAL A 114 -31.09 25.24 27.37
C VAL A 114 -29.70 25.27 26.76
N HIS A 115 -29.22 24.07 26.40
CA HIS A 115 -28.04 23.84 25.58
C HIS A 115 -28.41 23.89 24.09
N VAL A 116 -27.49 24.37 23.25
CA VAL A 116 -27.70 24.52 21.80
C VAL A 116 -26.51 23.95 21.01
N ASP A 117 -26.73 23.33 19.86
CA ASP A 117 -25.64 23.01 18.92
C ASP A 117 -24.98 24.31 18.39
N MET A 118 -23.66 24.27 18.17
CA MET A 118 -22.85 25.45 17.83
C MET A 118 -21.85 25.16 16.68
N ASP A 119 -21.77 26.07 15.71
CA ASP A 119 -20.73 26.11 14.66
C ASP A 119 -19.63 27.08 15.11
N THR A 120 -18.38 26.60 15.26
CA THR A 120 -17.22 27.46 15.54
C THR A 120 -16.51 27.84 14.23
N TYR A 121 -16.26 29.13 13.99
CA TYR A 121 -15.66 29.61 12.74
C TYR A 121 -14.14 29.85 12.84
N TRP A 122 -13.44 29.66 11.71
CA TRP A 122 -11.98 29.61 11.60
C TRP A 122 -11.42 30.57 10.54
N LYS A 123 -10.49 31.44 10.91
CA LYS A 123 -9.90 32.51 10.09
C LYS A 123 -10.93 33.49 9.49
N SER A 124 -11.87 33.07 8.62
CA SER A 124 -12.95 33.90 8.08
C SER A 124 -14.35 33.29 8.30
N PRO A 125 -15.44 34.06 8.15
CA PRO A 125 -16.82 33.58 8.29
C PRO A 125 -17.31 32.54 7.26
N GLU A 126 -16.46 32.10 6.30
CA GLU A 126 -16.81 30.99 5.39
C GLU A 126 -16.39 29.60 5.91
N TYR A 127 -15.50 29.51 6.91
CA TYR A 127 -14.96 28.21 7.36
C TYR A 127 -15.46 27.84 8.75
N VAL A 128 -16.09 26.67 8.88
CA VAL A 128 -16.55 26.12 10.16
C VAL A 128 -15.66 24.97 10.60
N ILE A 129 -15.05 25.08 11.78
CA ILE A 129 -14.39 23.98 12.45
C ILE A 129 -15.43 22.91 12.79
N ARG A 130 -15.26 21.71 12.25
CA ARG A 130 -16.09 20.55 12.58
C ARG A 130 -15.53 19.88 13.84
N PRO A 131 -16.23 19.95 14.99
CA PRO A 131 -15.78 19.31 16.20
C PRO A 131 -16.01 17.80 16.10
N ARG A 132 -15.16 17.00 16.76
CA ARG A 132 -15.29 15.54 16.75
C ARG A 132 -16.51 15.06 17.57
N GLU A 133 -16.93 15.85 18.56
CA GLU A 133 -18.16 15.68 19.34
C GLU A 133 -18.96 16.99 19.32
N ARG A 134 -20.29 16.95 19.43
CA ARG A 134 -21.12 18.18 19.37
C ARG A 134 -20.96 19.02 20.64
N ILE A 135 -20.34 20.19 20.50
CA ILE A 135 -20.18 21.18 21.57
C ILE A 135 -21.50 21.92 21.78
N ARG A 136 -21.93 22.00 23.05
CA ARG A 136 -23.30 22.40 23.43
C ARG A 136 -23.33 23.38 24.61
N PRO A 137 -22.94 24.66 24.40
CA PRO A 137 -23.02 25.68 25.45
C PRO A 137 -24.47 25.92 25.89
N VAL A 138 -24.64 26.31 27.15
CA VAL A 138 -25.92 26.84 27.65
C VAL A 138 -26.09 28.26 27.14
N LEU A 139 -27.21 28.54 26.45
CA LEU A 139 -27.50 29.85 25.86
C LEU A 139 -28.73 30.55 26.45
N LEU A 140 -29.71 29.80 26.97
CA LEU A 140 -30.91 30.33 27.63
C LEU A 140 -31.08 29.69 29.00
N ILE A 141 -31.33 30.51 30.03
CA ILE A 141 -31.55 30.05 31.41
C ILE A 141 -32.72 30.77 32.08
N ASN A 142 -33.27 30.14 33.12
CA ASN A 142 -34.09 30.79 34.13
C ASN A 142 -33.20 31.14 35.34
N PRO A 143 -32.73 32.40 35.49
CA PRO A 143 -31.77 32.76 36.53
C PRO A 143 -32.37 32.69 37.95
N GLN A 144 -33.69 32.57 38.10
CA GLN A 144 -34.36 32.36 39.39
C GLN A 144 -34.25 30.91 39.88
N THR A 145 -33.95 29.95 39.00
CA THR A 145 -33.98 28.51 39.31
C THR A 145 -32.68 27.76 39.00
N VAL A 146 -31.77 28.31 38.20
CA VAL A 146 -30.43 27.74 37.97
C VAL A 146 -29.39 28.37 38.89
N ASP A 147 -28.44 27.58 39.38
CA ASP A 147 -27.21 28.09 40.00
C ASP A 147 -26.00 27.91 39.06
N HIS A 148 -25.27 29.00 38.82
CA HIS A 148 -23.99 29.00 38.09
C HIS A 148 -22.91 28.26 38.90
N LYS A 149 -22.14 27.37 38.25
CA LYS A 149 -21.08 26.56 38.88
C LYS A 149 -19.70 27.00 38.41
N PHE A 150 -19.52 27.00 37.10
CA PHE A 150 -18.28 27.34 36.41
C PHE A 150 -18.61 27.98 35.06
N ILE A 151 -17.61 28.28 34.24
CA ILE A 151 -17.78 28.98 32.96
C ILE A 151 -18.81 28.26 32.08
N ARG A 152 -19.99 28.89 31.91
CA ARG A 152 -21.14 28.36 31.16
C ARG A 152 -21.74 27.04 31.69
N GLU A 153 -21.31 26.58 32.86
CA GLU A 153 -21.93 25.48 33.60
C GLU A 153 -22.98 26.03 34.57
N TYR A 154 -24.23 25.62 34.37
CA TYR A 154 -25.33 25.91 35.27
C TYR A 154 -25.89 24.60 35.86
N GLN A 155 -26.82 24.72 36.80
CA GLN A 155 -27.54 23.57 37.35
C GLN A 155 -29.00 23.96 37.56
N GLY A 156 -29.81 23.79 36.51
CA GLY A 156 -31.26 23.83 36.56
C GLY A 156 -31.89 22.51 37.00
N LYS A 157 -33.22 22.51 37.12
CA LYS A 157 -34.01 21.30 37.39
C LYS A 157 -34.50 20.61 36.11
N ARG A 158 -34.53 21.34 35.00
CA ARG A 158 -35.06 20.90 33.70
C ARG A 158 -34.13 21.32 32.56
N PRO A 159 -32.99 20.64 32.36
CA PRO A 159 -32.12 20.88 31.22
C PRO A 159 -32.81 20.42 29.92
N LEU A 160 -32.56 21.16 28.83
CA LEU A 160 -33.00 20.85 27.47
C LEU A 160 -31.80 21.00 26.52
N ALA A 161 -31.70 20.15 25.50
CA ALA A 161 -30.69 20.28 24.46
C ALA A 161 -31.36 20.38 23.08
N LEU A 162 -31.09 21.46 22.36
CA LEU A 162 -31.57 21.69 20.99
C LEU A 162 -30.56 21.16 19.97
N THR A 163 -31.05 20.52 18.91
CA THR A 163 -30.25 20.10 17.76
C THR A 163 -30.15 21.22 16.72
N ALA A 164 -29.11 21.19 15.89
CA ALA A 164 -28.89 22.16 14.80
C ALA A 164 -30.08 22.30 13.81
N GLU A 165 -30.96 21.29 13.73
CA GLU A 165 -32.22 21.33 12.96
C GLU A 165 -33.21 22.39 13.50
N LEU A 166 -33.13 22.69 14.81
CA LEU A 166 -33.87 23.75 15.48
C LEU A 166 -33.09 25.08 15.51
N GLY A 167 -32.06 25.20 14.66
CA GLY A 167 -31.14 26.34 14.61
C GLY A 167 -29.83 26.09 15.35
N VAL A 168 -28.86 26.95 15.08
CA VAL A 168 -27.45 26.80 15.49
C VAL A 168 -26.90 28.14 15.97
N LEU A 169 -25.97 28.10 16.91
CA LEU A 169 -25.21 29.26 17.38
C LEU A 169 -23.91 29.39 16.57
N HIS A 170 -23.63 30.56 16.00
CA HIS A 170 -22.42 30.78 15.21
C HIS A 170 -21.35 31.50 16.04
N HIS A 171 -20.31 30.79 16.45
CA HIS A 171 -19.26 31.26 17.36
C HIS A 171 -18.00 31.66 16.60
N LEU A 172 -17.76 32.97 16.49
CA LEU A 172 -16.73 33.61 15.66
C LEU A 172 -15.40 33.78 16.41
N SER A 173 -15.13 32.93 17.40
CA SER A 173 -13.99 33.08 18.32
C SER A 173 -12.64 33.02 17.64
N TYR A 174 -12.46 32.10 16.67
CA TYR A 174 -11.24 31.92 15.87
C TYR A 174 -11.34 32.54 14.48
N CYS A 175 -12.35 33.39 14.23
CA CYS A 175 -12.55 34.13 12.99
C CYS A 175 -12.05 35.57 13.15
N GLY A 176 -11.13 36.04 12.31
CA GLY A 176 -10.58 37.40 12.39
C GLY A 176 -9.12 37.49 11.93
N PRO A 177 -8.58 38.72 11.76
CA PRO A 177 -7.18 38.92 11.40
C PRO A 177 -6.23 38.29 12.43
N ASP A 178 -5.09 37.76 11.98
CA ASP A 178 -4.10 37.07 12.84
C ASP A 178 -3.78 37.86 14.12
N LYS A 179 -3.62 39.18 13.99
CA LYS A 179 -3.31 40.08 15.12
C LYS A 179 -4.38 40.08 16.22
N ARG A 180 -5.67 39.85 15.89
CA ARG A 180 -6.73 39.59 16.89
C ARG A 180 -6.44 38.27 17.59
N ILE A 181 -6.28 37.19 16.81
CA ILE A 181 -6.21 35.82 17.33
C ILE A 181 -4.95 35.57 18.16
N LEU A 182 -3.79 36.10 17.74
CA LEU A 182 -2.54 36.05 18.51
C LEU A 182 -2.63 36.83 19.83
N GLN A 183 -3.34 37.96 19.85
CA GLN A 183 -3.65 38.65 21.10
C GLN A 183 -4.66 37.84 21.94
N LYS A 184 -5.62 37.16 21.30
CA LYS A 184 -6.68 36.37 21.93
C LYS A 184 -6.10 35.21 22.74
N ILE A 185 -5.36 34.32 22.08
CA ILE A 185 -4.72 33.16 22.72
C ILE A 185 -3.72 33.59 23.81
N GLY A 186 -2.98 34.69 23.60
CA GLY A 186 -2.02 35.22 24.56
C GLY A 186 -2.63 35.90 25.80
N SER A 187 -3.96 35.95 25.94
CA SER A 187 -4.61 36.60 27.10
C SER A 187 -5.87 35.94 27.68
N TRP A 188 -6.29 34.77 27.21
CA TRP A 188 -7.38 34.01 27.86
C TRP A 188 -6.98 33.42 29.22
N SER A 189 -7.97 33.01 30.02
CA SER A 189 -7.81 32.16 31.20
C SER A 189 -7.04 30.87 30.89
N HIS A 190 -7.27 30.33 29.68
CA HIS A 190 -6.66 29.11 29.16
C HIS A 190 -5.37 29.36 28.36
N LYS A 191 -4.75 30.55 28.47
CA LYS A 191 -3.50 30.89 27.75
C LYS A 191 -2.35 29.92 28.05
N ASP A 192 -2.31 29.37 29.27
CA ASP A 192 -1.28 28.44 29.73
C ASP A 192 -1.60 26.97 29.38
N GLU A 193 -2.76 26.74 28.75
CA GLU A 193 -3.18 25.46 28.15
C GLU A 193 -2.94 25.43 26.63
N VAL A 194 -2.44 26.52 26.04
CA VAL A 194 -2.19 26.60 24.59
C VAL A 194 -1.03 25.67 24.22
N VAL A 195 -1.28 24.77 23.27
CA VAL A 195 -0.30 23.78 22.81
C VAL A 195 0.94 24.49 22.24
N GLU A 196 2.11 24.10 22.73
CA GLU A 196 3.40 24.68 22.32
C GLU A 196 3.58 24.63 20.80
N GLY A 197 3.95 25.75 20.19
CA GLY A 197 4.11 25.85 18.73
C GLY A 197 2.83 25.60 17.92
N TRP A 198 1.63 25.81 18.50
CA TRP A 198 0.36 25.72 17.75
C TRP A 198 0.28 26.75 16.62
N LYS A 199 0.72 27.99 16.86
CA LYS A 199 0.67 29.06 15.86
C LYS A 199 1.44 28.66 14.60
N GLU A 200 2.70 28.30 14.78
CA GLU A 200 3.66 28.04 13.71
C GLU A 200 3.33 26.76 12.93
N ARG A 201 2.62 25.80 13.55
CA ARG A 201 2.26 24.50 12.96
C ARG A 201 0.85 24.43 12.39
N ILE A 202 -0.08 25.26 12.88
CA ILE A 202 -1.50 25.22 12.52
C ILE A 202 -1.96 26.56 11.93
N TRP A 203 -1.87 27.64 12.71
CA TRP A 203 -2.44 28.94 12.32
C TRP A 203 -1.73 29.59 11.12
N ASP A 204 -0.40 29.47 11.08
CA ASP A 204 0.44 30.04 10.02
C ASP A 204 0.48 29.16 8.75
N GLN A 205 0.17 27.87 8.88
CA GLN A 205 0.22 26.89 7.79
C GLN A 205 -1.14 26.72 7.10
N TRP A 206 -2.24 27.12 7.74
CA TRP A 206 -3.60 26.94 7.21
C TRP A 206 -3.83 27.54 5.82
N ASP A 207 -3.19 28.68 5.56
CA ASP A 207 -3.44 29.47 4.36
C ASP A 207 -2.89 28.76 3.10
N SER A 208 -1.86 27.91 3.26
CA SER A 208 -1.32 27.03 2.22
C SER A 208 -1.86 25.59 2.29
N GLU A 209 -2.20 25.08 3.49
CA GLU A 209 -2.66 23.70 3.69
C GLU A 209 -3.97 23.62 4.50
N ARG A 210 -5.10 23.58 3.78
CA ARG A 210 -6.46 23.54 4.35
C ARG A 210 -6.94 22.13 4.76
N LEU A 211 -6.08 21.10 4.73
CA LEU A 211 -6.31 19.75 5.28
C LEU A 211 -5.75 19.58 6.69
N LEU A 212 -5.22 20.64 7.32
CA LEU A 212 -4.72 20.56 8.68
C LEU A 212 -5.82 20.14 9.65
N MET A 213 -5.47 19.16 10.49
CA MET A 213 -6.32 18.65 11.55
C MET A 213 -6.00 19.34 12.88
N ASN A 214 -6.82 19.09 13.91
CA ASN A 214 -6.54 19.46 15.30
C ASN A 214 -6.43 20.98 15.53
N LEU A 215 -7.32 21.74 14.89
CA LEU A 215 -7.18 23.19 14.73
C LEU A 215 -7.23 24.01 16.03
N HIS A 216 -7.80 23.50 17.12
CA HIS A 216 -8.07 24.30 18.33
C HIS A 216 -6.84 24.46 19.25
N PRO A 217 -6.51 25.68 19.72
CA PRO A 217 -5.23 25.96 20.40
C PRO A 217 -5.03 25.25 21.73
N THR A 218 -6.09 24.96 22.48
CA THR A 218 -6.01 24.34 23.83
C THR A 218 -6.61 22.93 23.89
N HIS A 219 -7.36 22.52 22.86
CA HIS A 219 -8.13 21.26 22.85
C HIS A 219 -8.06 20.60 21.46
N PRO A 220 -6.85 20.31 20.92
CA PRO A 220 -6.66 19.84 19.55
C PRO A 220 -7.52 18.61 19.21
N GLU A 221 -7.59 17.63 20.10
CA GLU A 221 -8.31 16.37 19.86
C GLU A 221 -9.85 16.51 19.82
N CYS A 222 -10.41 17.64 20.26
CA CYS A 222 -11.85 17.89 20.20
C CYS A 222 -12.32 18.45 18.84
N TYR A 223 -11.39 18.93 18.00
CA TYR A 223 -11.71 19.69 16.79
C TYR A 223 -11.00 19.10 15.57
N GLY A 224 -11.78 18.56 14.62
CA GLY A 224 -11.27 17.82 13.47
C GLY A 224 -10.51 18.71 12.50
N PHE A 225 -11.23 19.42 11.64
CA PHE A 225 -10.75 20.26 10.54
C PHE A 225 -11.72 21.43 10.35
N ALA A 226 -11.44 22.37 9.44
CA ALA A 226 -12.42 23.37 9.01
C ALA A 226 -12.99 23.05 7.63
N GLU A 227 -14.33 23.04 7.53
CA GLU A 227 -15.09 22.89 6.28
C GLU A 227 -15.45 24.29 5.77
N ARG A 228 -15.16 24.58 4.50
CA ARG A 228 -15.66 25.80 3.84
C ARG A 228 -17.13 25.61 3.47
N ILE A 229 -17.98 26.52 3.89
CA ILE A 229 -19.43 26.54 3.67
C ILE A 229 -19.86 27.84 2.98
N PRO A 230 -21.02 27.87 2.29
CA PRO A 230 -21.60 29.13 1.82
C PRO A 230 -21.91 30.05 3.01
N LEU A 231 -21.46 31.31 2.95
CA LEU A 231 -21.65 32.31 4.01
C LEU A 231 -23.14 32.44 4.41
N PRO A 232 -23.53 32.11 5.66
CA PRO A 232 -24.91 32.27 6.12
C PRO A 232 -25.37 33.74 6.10
N ASP A 233 -26.60 34.01 5.65
CA ASP A 233 -27.18 35.36 5.56
C ASP A 233 -27.06 36.16 6.87
N VAL A 234 -27.22 35.50 8.01
CA VAL A 234 -27.14 36.11 9.35
C VAL A 234 -25.72 36.58 9.72
N LEU A 235 -24.69 36.02 9.07
CA LEU A 235 -23.29 36.39 9.29
C LEU A 235 -22.82 37.53 8.37
N LYS A 236 -23.66 38.08 7.47
CA LYS A 236 -23.29 39.23 6.63
C LYS A 236 -22.76 40.45 7.42
N PRO A 237 -23.33 40.85 8.58
CA PRO A 237 -22.74 41.92 9.41
C PRO A 237 -21.39 41.54 10.04
N ALA A 238 -21.16 40.24 10.32
CA ALA A 238 -19.88 39.76 10.81
C ALA A 238 -18.82 39.72 9.69
N TRP A 239 -19.24 39.40 8.46
CA TRP A 239 -18.43 39.49 7.25
C TRP A 239 -18.01 40.93 6.93
N GLU A 240 -18.93 41.89 7.00
CA GLU A 240 -18.63 43.32 6.87
C GLU A 240 -17.59 43.78 7.92
N ALA A 241 -17.74 43.35 9.18
CA ALA A 241 -16.78 43.63 10.24
C ALA A 241 -15.41 42.93 10.02
N TYR A 242 -15.41 41.71 9.46
CA TYR A 242 -14.21 40.97 9.10
C TYR A 242 -13.42 41.67 7.98
N LEU A 243 -14.07 42.03 6.87
CA LEU A 243 -13.45 42.78 5.78
C LEU A 243 -12.91 44.13 6.27
N ALA A 244 -13.68 44.88 7.06
CA ALA A 244 -13.24 46.15 7.64
C ALA A 244 -12.00 46.00 8.55
N ALA A 245 -11.83 44.86 9.21
CA ALA A 245 -10.66 44.55 10.03
C ALA A 245 -9.42 44.11 9.23
N ASN A 246 -9.61 43.60 8.00
CA ASN A 246 -8.55 43.18 7.08
C ASN A 246 -8.22 44.21 5.98
N GLY A 247 -8.91 45.36 5.95
CA GLY A 247 -8.64 46.46 5.03
C GLY A 247 -9.55 46.55 3.80
N GLY A 248 -10.54 45.66 3.70
CA GLY A 248 -11.52 45.59 2.60
C GLY A 248 -11.46 44.30 1.78
N GLU A 249 -10.42 43.49 1.98
CA GLU A 249 -10.15 42.22 1.29
C GLU A 249 -10.31 41.03 2.26
N ASP A 250 -10.72 39.85 1.76
CA ASP A 250 -10.61 38.59 2.52
C ASP A 250 -9.33 37.85 2.08
N PRO A 251 -8.35 37.65 2.98
CA PRO A 251 -7.13 36.90 2.64
C PRO A 251 -7.36 35.42 2.33
N LEU A 252 -8.55 34.85 2.58
CA LEU A 252 -8.87 33.45 2.27
C LEU A 252 -9.79 33.25 1.07
N HIS A 253 -10.31 34.32 0.44
CA HIS A 253 -11.22 34.20 -0.69
C HIS A 253 -10.46 33.82 -1.96
N SER A 254 -10.61 32.56 -2.37
CA SER A 254 -10.26 32.11 -3.71
C SER A 254 -11.33 32.57 -4.71
N GLU A 255 -10.96 33.41 -5.68
CA GLU A 255 -11.82 33.69 -6.83
C GLU A 255 -12.18 32.36 -7.56
N PRO A 256 -13.39 32.26 -8.15
CA PRO A 256 -13.78 31.10 -8.95
C PRO A 256 -12.76 30.80 -10.04
N VAL A 257 -12.31 29.56 -10.13
CA VAL A 257 -11.33 29.15 -11.12
C VAL A 257 -11.96 29.18 -12.51
N GLU A 258 -11.39 29.99 -13.40
CA GLU A 258 -11.78 30.08 -14.81
C GLU A 258 -10.73 29.44 -15.74
N PRO A 259 -11.15 28.89 -16.89
CA PRO A 259 -10.26 28.21 -17.83
C PRO A 259 -9.33 29.19 -18.54
N GLU A 260 -8.12 28.74 -18.90
CA GLU A 260 -7.22 29.55 -19.72
C GLU A 260 -7.82 29.90 -21.09
N GLY A 261 -7.46 31.06 -21.65
CA GLY A 261 -8.04 31.64 -22.87
C GLY A 261 -7.80 30.87 -24.18
N ASN A 262 -7.30 29.64 -24.12
CA ASN A 262 -7.08 28.75 -25.26
C ASN A 262 -7.55 27.30 -24.94
N TRP A 263 -8.62 27.19 -24.14
CA TRP A 263 -9.22 25.94 -23.66
C TRP A 263 -9.52 24.92 -24.80
N PRO A 264 -9.11 23.64 -24.66
CA PRO A 264 -9.30 22.64 -25.71
C PRO A 264 -10.74 22.13 -25.78
N ARG A 265 -11.11 21.47 -26.89
CA ARG A 265 -12.36 20.69 -26.91
C ARG A 265 -12.21 19.45 -26.01
N VAL A 266 -13.05 19.33 -25.00
CA VAL A 266 -13.06 18.22 -24.05
C VAL A 266 -14.27 17.32 -24.32
N SER A 267 -14.03 16.03 -24.56
CA SER A 267 -15.09 15.00 -24.55
C SER A 267 -15.04 14.23 -23.23
N VAL A 268 -16.14 14.12 -22.51
CA VAL A 268 -16.24 13.25 -21.32
C VAL A 268 -16.82 11.90 -21.73
N VAL A 269 -16.17 10.81 -21.34
CA VAL A 269 -16.56 9.42 -21.65
C VAL A 269 -16.82 8.67 -20.36
N ILE A 270 -18.05 8.19 -20.18
CA ILE A 270 -18.53 7.56 -18.95
C ILE A 270 -18.93 6.10 -19.24
N PRO A 271 -18.17 5.09 -18.78
CA PRO A 271 -18.67 3.72 -18.71
C PRO A 271 -19.73 3.60 -17.60
N LEU A 272 -20.85 2.95 -17.92
CA LEU A 272 -21.99 2.79 -17.03
C LEU A 272 -22.37 1.31 -16.88
N TYR A 273 -22.38 0.82 -15.64
CA TYR A 273 -22.87 -0.52 -15.30
C TYR A 273 -23.71 -0.45 -14.02
N GLY A 274 -24.96 -0.04 -14.20
CA GLY A 274 -25.91 0.22 -13.11
C GLY A 274 -25.60 1.48 -12.30
N GLY A 275 -26.34 1.68 -11.20
CA GLY A 275 -26.13 2.80 -10.28
C GLY A 275 -26.90 4.08 -10.62
N PRO A 276 -28.24 4.05 -10.66
CA PRO A 276 -29.06 5.18 -11.13
C PRO A 276 -28.85 6.47 -10.34
N LYS A 277 -28.56 6.39 -9.02
CA LYS A 277 -28.25 7.57 -8.19
C LYS A 277 -26.84 8.12 -8.40
N ASP A 278 -25.91 7.23 -8.76
CA ASP A 278 -24.50 7.55 -8.90
C ASP A 278 -24.32 8.36 -10.20
N ILE A 279 -24.89 7.84 -11.30
CA ILE A 279 -24.91 8.55 -12.59
C ILE A 279 -25.77 9.84 -12.55
N GLU A 280 -26.83 9.90 -11.73
CA GLU A 280 -27.60 11.13 -11.49
C GLU A 280 -26.71 12.23 -10.87
N ALA A 281 -25.99 11.90 -9.79
CA ALA A 281 -25.05 12.83 -9.15
C ALA A 281 -23.86 13.21 -10.05
N CYS A 282 -23.36 12.26 -10.86
CA CYS A 282 -22.32 12.52 -11.85
C CYS A 282 -22.81 13.51 -12.93
N LEU A 283 -23.98 13.27 -13.53
CA LEU A 283 -24.52 14.16 -14.57
C LEU A 283 -24.94 15.52 -14.02
N ASP A 284 -25.51 15.61 -12.82
CA ASP A 284 -25.76 16.89 -12.13
C ASP A 284 -24.47 17.70 -11.93
N SER A 285 -23.35 17.05 -11.63
CA SER A 285 -22.05 17.72 -11.49
C SER A 285 -21.51 18.22 -12.84
N LEU A 286 -21.63 17.42 -13.90
CA LEU A 286 -21.22 17.79 -15.26
C LEU A 286 -22.13 18.87 -15.87
N GLN A 287 -23.39 18.98 -15.43
CA GLN A 287 -24.28 20.08 -15.84
C GLN A 287 -23.72 21.45 -15.43
N ARG A 288 -23.04 21.55 -14.27
CA ARG A 288 -22.31 22.77 -13.84
C ARG A 288 -21.06 23.04 -14.69
N CYS A 289 -20.60 22.06 -15.46
CA CYS A 289 -19.39 22.10 -16.28
C CYS A 289 -19.66 22.29 -17.79
N GLN A 290 -20.92 22.45 -18.24
CA GLN A 290 -21.26 22.50 -19.68
C GLN A 290 -20.47 23.52 -20.51
N GLY A 291 -20.09 24.67 -19.94
CA GLY A 291 -19.26 25.67 -20.63
C GLY A 291 -17.83 25.23 -20.93
N LEU A 292 -17.39 24.10 -20.37
CA LEU A 292 -16.05 23.52 -20.51
C LEU A 292 -16.04 22.25 -21.37
N ILE A 293 -17.20 21.63 -21.58
CA ILE A 293 -17.35 20.29 -22.15
C ILE A 293 -17.96 20.41 -23.55
N SER A 294 -17.32 19.81 -24.56
CA SER A 294 -17.82 19.78 -25.94
C SER A 294 -18.87 18.68 -26.16
N GLU A 295 -18.75 17.55 -25.46
CA GLU A 295 -19.73 16.45 -25.46
C GLU A 295 -19.58 15.56 -24.22
N VAL A 296 -20.68 14.93 -23.78
CA VAL A 296 -20.66 13.83 -22.81
C VAL A 296 -21.21 12.58 -23.50
N ILE A 297 -20.44 11.49 -23.46
CA ILE A 297 -20.78 10.19 -24.06
C ILE A 297 -20.88 9.18 -22.93
N VAL A 298 -22.07 8.62 -22.70
CA VAL A 298 -22.29 7.59 -21.68
C VAL A 298 -22.49 6.25 -22.37
N VAL A 299 -21.68 5.25 -22.04
CA VAL A 299 -21.73 3.92 -22.64
C VAL A 299 -22.26 2.93 -21.60
N ASP A 300 -23.54 2.59 -21.74
CA ASP A 300 -24.22 1.54 -20.98
C ASP A 300 -23.70 0.16 -21.36
N ASP A 301 -22.97 -0.47 -20.45
CA ASP A 301 -22.38 -1.80 -20.59
C ASP A 301 -23.35 -2.91 -20.17
N LYS A 302 -24.63 -2.76 -20.59
CA LYS A 302 -25.77 -3.61 -20.20
C LYS A 302 -26.00 -3.60 -18.68
N SER A 303 -26.23 -2.39 -18.16
CA SER A 303 -26.63 -2.13 -16.77
C SER A 303 -27.77 -3.06 -16.33
N PRO A 304 -27.71 -3.66 -15.12
CA PRO A 304 -28.75 -4.55 -14.61
C PRO A 304 -29.98 -3.82 -14.04
N ASP A 305 -29.95 -2.49 -14.02
CA ASP A 305 -30.98 -1.61 -13.44
C ASP A 305 -31.36 -0.46 -14.41
N ASN A 306 -32.10 0.53 -13.92
CA ASN A 306 -32.63 1.65 -14.70
C ASN A 306 -31.65 2.84 -14.85
N ALA A 307 -30.35 2.68 -14.57
CA ALA A 307 -29.36 3.74 -14.79
C ALA A 307 -29.33 4.31 -16.23
N PRO A 308 -29.55 3.55 -17.32
CA PRO A 308 -29.66 4.12 -18.66
C PRO A 308 -30.83 5.10 -18.81
N ASP A 309 -31.99 4.79 -18.21
CA ASP A 309 -33.18 5.65 -18.18
C ASP A 309 -32.92 6.97 -17.41
N VAL A 310 -31.93 6.98 -16.50
CA VAL A 310 -31.46 8.22 -15.86
C VAL A 310 -30.74 9.11 -16.86
N VAL A 311 -29.85 8.55 -17.69
CA VAL A 311 -29.08 9.31 -18.68
C VAL A 311 -29.99 10.00 -19.70
N GLU A 312 -31.06 9.34 -20.14
CA GLU A 312 -32.02 9.91 -21.11
C GLU A 312 -32.73 11.19 -20.60
N ARG A 313 -32.68 11.48 -19.28
CA ARG A 313 -33.19 12.75 -18.71
C ARG A 313 -32.28 13.95 -18.92
N TYR A 314 -31.03 13.78 -19.38
CA TYR A 314 -30.02 14.83 -19.50
C TYR A 314 -29.67 15.10 -20.98
N PRO A 315 -30.25 16.13 -21.65
CA PRO A 315 -30.13 16.31 -23.10
C PRO A 315 -28.73 16.62 -23.65
N PHE A 316 -27.74 16.87 -22.78
CA PHE A 316 -26.33 17.06 -23.14
C PHE A 316 -25.50 15.76 -23.09
N ALA A 317 -26.05 14.70 -22.51
CA ALA A 317 -25.42 13.39 -22.41
C ALA A 317 -25.95 12.45 -23.50
N ARG A 318 -25.03 11.92 -24.32
CA ARG A 318 -25.36 11.02 -25.41
C ARG A 318 -25.22 9.57 -24.94
N LEU A 319 -26.35 8.91 -24.71
CA LEU A 319 -26.39 7.49 -24.36
C LEU A 319 -26.03 6.59 -25.55
N VAL A 320 -25.18 5.61 -25.28
CA VAL A 320 -24.71 4.56 -26.18
C VAL A 320 -24.87 3.23 -25.43
N ARG A 321 -25.32 2.16 -26.09
CA ARG A 321 -25.63 0.88 -25.41
C ARG A 321 -24.88 -0.31 -26.02
N ASN A 322 -24.27 -1.15 -25.17
CA ASN A 322 -23.67 -2.42 -25.56
C ASN A 322 -24.72 -3.56 -25.54
N PRO A 323 -24.65 -4.54 -26.45
CA PRO A 323 -25.51 -5.73 -26.43
C PRO A 323 -25.13 -6.76 -25.35
N ASP A 324 -23.90 -6.71 -24.84
CA ASP A 324 -23.45 -7.47 -23.67
C ASP A 324 -22.56 -6.63 -22.75
N ASN A 325 -22.33 -7.11 -21.52
CA ASN A 325 -21.31 -6.54 -20.66
C ASN A 325 -19.94 -6.96 -21.20
N PHE A 326 -19.16 -6.00 -21.71
CA PHE A 326 -17.83 -6.23 -22.28
C PHE A 326 -16.68 -5.76 -21.37
N GLY A 327 -16.99 -5.16 -20.23
CA GLY A 327 -16.01 -4.70 -19.25
C GLY A 327 -15.52 -3.28 -19.49
N PHE A 328 -14.97 -2.71 -18.42
CA PHE A 328 -14.54 -1.31 -18.34
C PHE A 328 -13.64 -0.90 -19.53
N ALA A 329 -12.63 -1.72 -19.85
CA ALA A 329 -11.71 -1.47 -20.96
C ALA A 329 -12.44 -1.32 -22.31
N ALA A 330 -13.31 -2.27 -22.66
CA ALA A 330 -14.03 -2.28 -23.94
C ALA A 330 -15.03 -1.12 -24.05
N THR A 331 -15.70 -0.80 -22.95
CA THR A 331 -16.73 0.24 -22.86
C THR A 331 -16.13 1.65 -22.91
N CYS A 332 -15.03 1.89 -22.20
CA CYS A 332 -14.18 3.07 -22.36
C CYS A 332 -13.70 3.20 -23.81
N ASN A 333 -13.13 2.13 -24.40
CA ASN A 333 -12.64 2.13 -25.78
C ASN A 333 -13.72 2.53 -26.79
N ARG A 334 -14.95 2.03 -26.63
CA ARG A 334 -16.08 2.41 -27.49
C ARG A 334 -16.40 3.89 -27.34
N GLY A 335 -16.54 4.40 -26.12
CA GLY A 335 -16.83 5.81 -25.89
C GLY A 335 -15.75 6.75 -26.47
N VAL A 336 -14.47 6.41 -26.31
CA VAL A 336 -13.36 7.18 -26.89
C VAL A 336 -13.36 7.11 -28.42
N SER A 337 -13.76 5.98 -29.01
CA SER A 337 -13.86 5.83 -30.48
C SER A 337 -14.92 6.73 -31.12
N GLU A 338 -15.92 7.13 -30.34
CA GLU A 338 -16.98 8.04 -30.76
C GLU A 338 -16.70 9.51 -30.36
N ALA A 339 -15.60 9.79 -29.66
CA ALA A 339 -15.26 11.13 -29.13
C ALA A 339 -14.52 12.02 -30.14
N THR A 340 -14.85 13.31 -30.17
CA THR A 340 -14.37 14.31 -31.14
C THR A 340 -13.40 15.37 -30.58
N GLY A 341 -13.23 15.43 -29.26
CA GLY A 341 -12.37 16.38 -28.56
C GLY A 341 -10.88 16.28 -28.88
N GLU A 342 -10.10 17.20 -28.34
CA GLU A 342 -8.63 17.15 -28.34
C GLU A 342 -8.11 16.51 -27.05
N VAL A 343 -8.83 16.71 -25.95
CA VAL A 343 -8.71 15.97 -24.70
C VAL A 343 -9.94 15.08 -24.54
N VAL A 344 -9.74 13.85 -24.09
CA VAL A 344 -10.82 12.97 -23.63
C VAL A 344 -10.64 12.74 -22.14
N VAL A 345 -11.70 12.91 -21.36
CA VAL A 345 -11.75 12.59 -19.93
C VAL A 345 -12.55 11.31 -19.77
N LEU A 346 -11.86 10.22 -19.49
CA LEU A 346 -12.48 8.99 -18.99
C LEU A 346 -12.91 9.24 -17.55
N LEU A 347 -14.14 8.88 -17.20
CA LEU A 347 -14.76 9.25 -15.93
C LEU A 347 -15.75 8.19 -15.46
N ASN A 348 -15.55 7.60 -14.27
CA ASN A 348 -16.50 6.66 -13.71
C ASN A 348 -17.88 7.29 -13.43
N SER A 349 -18.93 6.47 -13.56
CA SER A 349 -20.31 6.84 -13.24
C SER A 349 -20.55 7.11 -11.74
N ASP A 350 -19.67 6.69 -10.83
CA ASP A 350 -19.72 6.95 -9.38
C ASP A 350 -18.80 8.09 -8.92
N THR A 351 -18.74 9.16 -9.72
CA THR A 351 -17.96 10.38 -9.43
C THR A 351 -18.83 11.64 -9.34
N ILE A 352 -18.33 12.66 -8.64
CA ILE A 352 -18.88 14.03 -8.67
C ILE A 352 -17.73 14.95 -9.08
N VAL A 353 -17.85 15.55 -10.26
CA VAL A 353 -16.85 16.41 -10.90
C VAL A 353 -17.10 17.87 -10.51
N PRO A 354 -16.21 18.51 -9.75
CA PRO A 354 -16.29 19.93 -9.46
C PRO A 354 -15.78 20.75 -10.65
N ARG A 355 -16.31 21.97 -10.85
CA ARG A 355 -15.92 22.81 -12.00
C ARG A 355 -14.45 23.20 -11.96
N ALA A 356 -13.96 23.63 -10.79
CA ALA A 356 -12.54 23.95 -10.58
C ALA A 356 -11.63 22.72 -10.76
N GLY A 357 -12.14 21.53 -10.38
CA GLY A 357 -11.46 20.25 -10.56
C GLY A 357 -11.26 19.88 -12.03
N LEU A 358 -12.31 20.02 -12.85
CA LEU A 358 -12.21 19.79 -14.30
C LEU A 358 -11.24 20.76 -14.98
N ILE A 359 -11.25 22.04 -14.59
CA ILE A 359 -10.33 23.04 -15.13
C ILE A 359 -8.87 22.64 -14.87
N ARG A 360 -8.50 22.46 -13.60
CA ARG A 360 -7.11 22.11 -13.23
C ARG A 360 -6.66 20.76 -13.80
N LEU A 361 -7.57 19.80 -13.96
CA LEU A 361 -7.26 18.51 -14.58
C LEU A 361 -6.84 18.68 -16.05
N VAL A 362 -7.54 19.51 -16.82
CA VAL A 362 -7.22 19.77 -18.23
C VAL A 362 -6.03 20.73 -18.37
N ASP A 363 -5.93 21.76 -17.52
CA ASP A 363 -4.78 22.70 -17.47
C ASP A 363 -3.44 21.95 -17.35
N SER A 364 -3.39 20.90 -16.52
CA SER A 364 -2.17 20.10 -16.27
C SER A 364 -1.58 19.49 -17.56
N LEU A 365 -2.42 19.17 -18.55
CA LEU A 365 -1.98 18.67 -19.86
C LEU A 365 -1.24 19.74 -20.68
N GLY A 366 -1.38 21.03 -20.35
CA GLY A 366 -0.68 22.15 -20.95
C GLY A 366 0.80 22.27 -20.55
N GLN A 367 1.20 21.71 -19.40
CA GLN A 367 2.54 21.90 -18.79
C GLN A 367 3.73 21.31 -19.58
N GLY A 368 3.47 20.65 -20.72
CA GLY A 368 4.53 20.27 -21.64
C GLY A 368 4.07 19.40 -22.81
N GLY A 369 4.80 19.47 -23.93
CA GLY A 369 4.51 18.66 -25.12
C GLY A 369 4.58 17.15 -24.90
N THR A 370 5.35 16.70 -23.89
CA THR A 370 5.49 15.28 -23.51
C THR A 370 4.51 14.82 -22.44
N VAL A 371 3.70 15.70 -21.84
CA VAL A 371 2.60 15.28 -20.94
C VAL A 371 1.47 14.71 -21.80
N ALA A 372 1.12 13.44 -21.60
CA ALA A 372 0.08 12.78 -22.39
C ALA A 372 -1.26 12.69 -21.66
N ALA A 373 -1.20 12.39 -20.36
CA ALA A 373 -2.36 12.13 -19.52
C ALA A 373 -2.18 12.69 -18.11
N ALA A 374 -3.29 12.96 -17.44
CA ALA A 374 -3.33 13.41 -16.06
C ALA A 374 -4.56 12.86 -15.33
N GLY A 375 -4.44 12.66 -14.02
CA GLY A 375 -5.54 12.25 -13.14
C GLY A 375 -5.62 13.17 -11.92
N PRO A 376 -6.82 13.49 -11.42
CA PRO A 376 -6.99 14.41 -10.30
C PRO A 376 -6.71 13.73 -8.96
N ARG A 377 -6.65 14.53 -7.90
CA ARG A 377 -6.76 14.04 -6.52
C ARG A 377 -8.19 13.56 -6.22
N SER A 378 -8.31 12.58 -5.31
CA SER A 378 -9.62 12.08 -4.85
C SER A 378 -9.60 11.61 -3.39
N ASN A 379 -10.77 11.58 -2.75
CA ASN A 379 -10.99 11.04 -1.40
C ASN A 379 -10.76 9.51 -1.34
N TYR A 380 -11.08 8.80 -2.42
CA TYR A 380 -11.07 7.35 -2.48
C TYR A 380 -10.51 6.86 -3.82
N VAL A 381 -9.23 6.48 -3.83
CA VAL A 381 -8.54 5.96 -5.01
C VAL A 381 -7.29 5.20 -4.54
N GLY A 382 -6.80 4.27 -5.37
CA GLY A 382 -5.53 3.57 -5.14
C GLY A 382 -4.31 4.46 -5.40
N HIS A 383 -3.13 3.92 -5.07
CA HIS A 383 -1.82 4.54 -5.29
C HIS A 383 -1.75 6.01 -4.79
N PHE A 384 -1.13 6.90 -5.57
CA PHE A 384 -0.69 8.22 -5.11
C PHE A 384 -1.69 9.36 -5.31
N GLN A 385 -2.83 9.12 -5.99
CA GLN A 385 -3.85 10.14 -6.24
C GLN A 385 -4.75 10.44 -5.02
N ARG A 386 -4.68 9.62 -3.97
CA ARG A 386 -5.54 9.84 -2.78
C ARG A 386 -5.16 11.12 -2.04
N THR A 387 -6.14 11.77 -1.43
CA THR A 387 -5.95 12.92 -0.53
C THR A 387 -6.95 12.88 0.62
N GLY A 388 -6.66 13.61 1.71
CA GLY A 388 -7.64 13.92 2.75
C GLY A 388 -8.67 14.93 2.24
N VAL A 389 -9.83 14.99 2.89
CA VAL A 389 -10.91 15.92 2.56
C VAL A 389 -11.53 16.54 3.80
N THR A 390 -12.05 17.75 3.66
CA THR A 390 -12.61 18.56 4.77
C THR A 390 -14.06 19.00 4.55
N TYR A 391 -14.76 18.44 3.55
CA TYR A 391 -16.22 18.52 3.46
C TYR A 391 -16.88 17.36 4.22
N THR A 392 -18.03 17.63 4.84
CA THR A 392 -18.90 16.64 5.50
C THR A 392 -20.15 16.33 4.70
N GLN A 393 -20.48 17.18 3.72
CA GLN A 393 -21.66 17.04 2.85
C GLN A 393 -21.27 17.21 1.38
N LYS A 394 -22.03 16.58 0.47
CA LYS A 394 -21.77 16.66 -0.99
C LYS A 394 -21.94 18.09 -1.55
N SER A 395 -22.64 18.97 -0.85
CA SER A 395 -22.74 20.40 -1.11
C SER A 395 -21.39 21.15 -0.96
N GLY A 396 -20.50 20.70 -0.07
CA GLY A 396 -19.18 21.30 0.14
C GLY A 396 -18.12 20.93 -0.91
N ILE A 397 -18.42 20.00 -1.83
CA ILE A 397 -17.44 19.46 -2.79
C ILE A 397 -16.92 20.51 -3.77
N GLU A 398 -17.74 21.48 -4.22
CA GLU A 398 -17.29 22.56 -5.12
C GLU A 398 -16.34 23.52 -4.39
N LEU A 399 -16.72 23.99 -3.19
CA LEU A 399 -15.88 24.86 -2.36
C LEU A 399 -14.55 24.18 -2.02
N PHE A 400 -14.58 22.90 -1.64
CA PHE A 400 -13.36 22.12 -1.41
C PHE A 400 -12.47 21.98 -2.66
N ALA A 401 -13.06 21.96 -3.86
CA ALA A 401 -12.29 21.89 -5.09
C ALA A 401 -11.69 23.23 -5.51
N GLU A 402 -12.37 24.35 -5.26
CA GLU A 402 -11.78 25.70 -5.34
C GLU A 402 -10.57 25.81 -4.39
N ASP A 403 -10.75 25.37 -3.15
CA ASP A 403 -9.76 25.33 -2.06
C ASP A 403 -8.56 24.40 -2.30
N ILE A 404 -8.68 23.46 -3.24
CA ILE A 404 -7.57 22.63 -3.76
C ILE A 404 -6.92 23.34 -4.96
N ALA A 405 -7.73 23.93 -5.84
CA ALA A 405 -7.29 24.57 -7.07
C ALA A 405 -6.57 25.92 -6.85
N SER A 406 -6.80 26.59 -5.72
CA SER A 406 -6.13 27.83 -5.32
C SER A 406 -4.74 27.63 -4.71
N ARG A 407 -4.35 26.40 -4.34
CA ARG A 407 -3.10 26.12 -3.61
C ARG A 407 -1.85 26.32 -4.47
N GLU A 408 -0.78 26.76 -3.82
CA GLU A 408 0.57 26.82 -4.38
C GLU A 408 1.25 25.44 -4.31
N VAL A 409 0.79 24.52 -5.17
CA VAL A 409 1.35 23.16 -5.29
C VAL A 409 1.55 22.79 -6.76
N ASP A 410 2.76 22.32 -7.09
CA ASP A 410 3.10 21.78 -8.41
C ASP A 410 2.45 20.42 -8.64
N ASP A 411 2.17 20.07 -9.90
CA ASP A 411 1.68 18.73 -10.27
C ASP A 411 2.81 17.69 -10.24
N ALA A 412 2.50 16.48 -9.75
CA ALA A 412 3.51 15.44 -9.53
C ALA A 412 3.58 14.47 -10.73
N GLU A 413 4.77 14.24 -11.28
CA GLU A 413 4.97 13.19 -12.27
C GLU A 413 4.80 11.80 -11.64
N THR A 414 4.08 10.92 -12.33
CA THR A 414 3.78 9.56 -11.87
C THR A 414 3.98 8.53 -12.98
N ASP A 415 4.28 7.30 -12.59
CA ASP A 415 4.27 6.13 -13.46
C ASP A 415 2.91 5.41 -13.48
N MET A 416 1.96 5.81 -12.62
CA MET A 416 0.63 5.21 -12.50
C MET A 416 -0.48 6.26 -12.27
N LEU A 417 -1.58 6.14 -13.02
CA LEU A 417 -2.83 6.88 -12.85
C LEU A 417 -4.00 5.90 -12.90
N VAL A 418 -4.94 6.01 -11.96
CA VAL A 418 -6.09 5.11 -11.82
C VAL A 418 -7.24 5.55 -12.72
N GLY A 419 -7.86 4.60 -13.43
CA GLY A 419 -8.85 4.84 -14.47
C GLY A 419 -10.16 5.55 -14.07
N PHE A 420 -10.42 5.76 -12.77
CA PHE A 420 -11.67 6.37 -12.28
C PHE A 420 -11.92 7.80 -12.82
N CYS A 421 -10.85 8.55 -13.06
CA CYS A 421 -10.87 9.85 -13.72
C CYS A 421 -9.50 10.11 -14.36
N LEU A 422 -9.45 10.06 -15.69
CA LEU A 422 -8.23 10.13 -16.49
C LEU A 422 -8.44 11.03 -17.71
N ALA A 423 -7.82 12.21 -17.69
CA ALA A 423 -7.75 13.10 -18.85
C ALA A 423 -6.56 12.72 -19.73
N VAL A 424 -6.77 12.55 -21.04
CA VAL A 424 -5.74 12.14 -22.00
C VAL A 424 -5.87 12.90 -23.33
N LYS A 425 -4.73 13.30 -23.91
CA LYS A 425 -4.68 13.88 -25.25
C LYS A 425 -5.07 12.83 -26.29
N ARG A 426 -6.15 13.04 -27.06
CA ARG A 426 -6.67 12.02 -28.00
C ARG A 426 -5.66 11.65 -29.10
N SER A 427 -4.75 12.56 -29.45
CA SER A 427 -3.61 12.25 -30.33
C SER A 427 -2.71 11.15 -29.77
N VAL A 428 -2.42 11.17 -28.47
CA VAL A 428 -1.58 10.15 -27.82
C VAL A 428 -2.34 8.84 -27.61
N TRP A 429 -3.63 8.91 -27.27
CA TRP A 429 -4.49 7.70 -27.26
C TRP A 429 -4.47 6.98 -28.61
N ASN A 430 -4.55 7.73 -29.71
CA ASN A 430 -4.50 7.17 -31.06
C ASN A 430 -3.11 6.62 -31.47
N GLU A 431 -2.02 7.12 -30.88
CA GLU A 431 -0.65 6.64 -31.12
C GLU A 431 -0.30 5.40 -30.28
N VAL A 432 -0.61 5.44 -28.99
CA VAL A 432 -0.25 4.43 -27.98
C VAL A 432 -1.27 3.28 -27.92
N GLY A 433 -2.44 3.50 -28.50
CA GLY A 433 -3.53 2.54 -28.64
C GLY A 433 -4.49 2.52 -27.44
N PRO A 434 -5.71 1.98 -27.63
CA PRO A 434 -6.76 1.91 -26.61
C PRO A 434 -6.38 1.09 -25.36
N PHE A 435 -7.26 1.01 -24.37
CA PHE A 435 -7.15 0.03 -23.28
C PHE A 435 -7.15 -1.40 -23.86
N ASP A 436 -6.43 -2.31 -23.21
CA ASP A 436 -6.43 -3.72 -23.61
C ASP A 436 -7.69 -4.42 -23.09
N THR A 437 -8.50 -4.98 -23.99
CA THR A 437 -9.70 -5.75 -23.62
C THR A 437 -9.38 -7.15 -23.10
N GLY A 438 -8.10 -7.58 -23.11
CA GLY A 438 -7.64 -8.83 -22.53
C GLY A 438 -7.84 -8.94 -21.00
N PHE A 439 -8.05 -7.81 -20.31
CA PHE A 439 -8.38 -7.74 -18.89
C PHE A 439 -9.84 -8.07 -18.55
N GLY A 440 -10.72 -8.24 -19.56
CA GLY A 440 -12.13 -8.54 -19.33
C GLY A 440 -12.85 -7.41 -18.60
N ILE A 441 -13.50 -7.72 -17.47
CA ILE A 441 -14.39 -6.80 -16.77
C ILE A 441 -13.66 -5.58 -16.16
N GLY A 442 -12.41 -5.74 -15.71
CA GLY A 442 -11.53 -4.63 -15.31
C GLY A 442 -10.38 -5.04 -14.37
N MET A 443 -9.65 -4.05 -13.87
CA MET A 443 -8.34 -4.14 -13.20
C MET A 443 -7.17 -4.40 -14.17
N PHE A 444 -6.13 -3.58 -14.04
CA PHE A 444 -4.86 -3.57 -14.79
C PHE A 444 -4.90 -3.01 -16.22
N GLU A 445 -6.06 -2.64 -16.78
CA GLU A 445 -6.12 -1.93 -18.07
C GLU A 445 -5.51 -0.51 -18.01
N ASP A 446 -5.63 0.15 -16.87
CA ASP A 446 -5.01 1.45 -16.58
C ASP A 446 -3.52 1.30 -16.25
N ASN A 447 -3.10 0.26 -15.50
CA ASN A 447 -1.69 -0.12 -15.33
C ASN A 447 -0.99 -0.32 -16.69
N ASP A 448 -1.62 -1.08 -17.58
CA ASP A 448 -1.11 -1.37 -18.93
C ASP A 448 -1.02 -0.11 -19.80
N PHE A 449 -2.03 0.76 -19.75
CA PHE A 449 -2.03 2.01 -20.50
C PHE A 449 -0.98 2.98 -19.97
N CYS A 450 -0.87 3.13 -18.64
CA CYS A 450 0.19 3.89 -17.98
C CYS A 450 1.57 3.37 -18.38
N TYR A 451 1.78 2.05 -18.36
CA TYR A 451 3.04 1.46 -18.81
C TYR A 451 3.33 1.77 -20.29
N ARG A 452 2.34 1.63 -21.18
CA ARG A 452 2.50 1.93 -22.61
C ARG A 452 2.81 3.40 -22.89
N LEU A 453 2.18 4.34 -22.17
CA LEU A 453 2.49 5.77 -22.23
C LEU A 453 3.96 6.03 -21.86
N ARG A 454 4.42 5.49 -20.72
CA ARG A 454 5.81 5.63 -20.25
C ARG A 454 6.81 4.97 -21.20
N ARG A 455 6.48 3.79 -21.73
CA ARG A 455 7.27 3.02 -22.71
C ARG A 455 7.44 3.72 -24.06
N ALA A 456 6.45 4.52 -24.47
CA ALA A 456 6.51 5.39 -25.63
C ALA A 456 7.33 6.68 -25.37
N GLY A 457 7.58 7.04 -24.11
CA GLY A 457 8.36 8.20 -23.69
C GLY A 457 7.54 9.39 -23.19
N TYR A 458 6.24 9.20 -22.94
CA TYR A 458 5.38 10.24 -22.39
C TYR A 458 5.50 10.39 -20.86
N ARG A 459 5.05 11.54 -20.38
CA ARG A 459 4.91 11.89 -18.96
C ARG A 459 3.43 11.85 -18.58
N MET A 460 3.16 11.52 -17.33
CA MET A 460 1.81 11.51 -16.75
C MET A 460 1.84 12.28 -15.43
N LEU A 461 0.80 13.06 -15.15
CA LEU A 461 0.74 13.93 -13.98
C LEU A 461 -0.41 13.56 -13.05
N ILE A 462 -0.15 13.56 -11.74
CA ILE A 462 -1.19 13.76 -10.74
C ILE A 462 -1.42 15.27 -10.67
N ALA A 463 -2.59 15.69 -11.16
CA ALA A 463 -3.03 17.07 -11.10
C ALA A 463 -3.37 17.39 -9.63
N ASN A 464 -2.39 17.88 -8.89
CA ASN A 464 -2.46 18.14 -7.44
C ASN A 464 -3.44 19.27 -7.11
N ARG A 465 -3.65 20.18 -8.07
CA ARG A 465 -4.63 21.27 -8.00
C ARG A 465 -6.02 20.87 -8.50
N ALA A 466 -6.21 19.65 -8.99
CA ALA A 466 -7.50 19.13 -9.42
C ALA A 466 -8.07 18.16 -8.38
N PHE A 467 -9.35 18.29 -8.03
CA PHE A 467 -10.05 17.33 -7.19
C PHE A 467 -11.28 16.78 -7.91
N VAL A 468 -11.52 15.47 -7.80
CA VAL A 468 -12.78 14.81 -8.21
C VAL A 468 -13.19 13.83 -7.11
N HIS A 469 -14.44 13.96 -6.65
CA HIS A 469 -14.99 13.04 -5.67
C HIS A 469 -15.35 11.70 -6.33
N HIS A 470 -15.13 10.60 -5.63
CA HIS A 470 -15.43 9.24 -6.06
C HIS A 470 -16.09 8.51 -4.89
N GLU A 471 -17.27 7.95 -5.10
CA GLU A 471 -18.02 7.22 -4.06
C GLU A 471 -17.29 5.93 -3.69
N GLY A 472 -16.75 5.23 -4.72
CA GLY A 472 -15.76 4.18 -4.57
C GLY A 472 -16.30 2.78 -4.87
N ASN A 473 -15.66 2.12 -5.84
CA ASN A 473 -15.81 0.69 -6.16
C ASN A 473 -17.24 0.20 -6.49
N GLN A 474 -18.20 1.10 -6.68
CA GLN A 474 -19.62 0.76 -6.72
C GLN A 474 -19.96 -0.21 -7.87
N SER A 475 -19.47 0.06 -9.08
CA SER A 475 -19.69 -0.80 -10.25
C SER A 475 -19.04 -2.18 -10.11
N LEU A 476 -17.90 -2.27 -9.42
CA LEU A 476 -17.19 -3.52 -9.17
C LEU A 476 -17.82 -4.34 -8.04
N GLU A 477 -18.43 -3.71 -7.03
CA GLU A 477 -19.28 -4.38 -6.03
C GLU A 477 -20.57 -4.96 -6.61
N ARG A 478 -20.94 -4.53 -7.83
CA ARG A 478 -22.12 -5.01 -8.58
C ARG A 478 -21.79 -6.10 -9.60
N SER A 479 -20.51 -6.49 -9.76
CA SER A 479 -20.16 -7.71 -10.52
C SER A 479 -20.38 -8.97 -9.66
N PRO A 480 -20.93 -10.07 -10.23
CA PRO A 480 -21.04 -11.35 -9.54
C PRO A 480 -19.72 -12.15 -9.47
N GLU A 481 -18.61 -11.58 -9.94
CA GLU A 481 -17.32 -12.26 -10.07
C GLU A 481 -16.45 -12.16 -8.80
N ASP A 482 -15.62 -13.17 -8.55
CA ASP A 482 -14.62 -13.15 -7.47
C ASP A 482 -13.52 -12.13 -7.80
N LYS A 483 -13.56 -10.99 -7.11
CA LYS A 483 -12.58 -9.89 -7.24
C LYS A 483 -11.14 -10.32 -6.98
N PHE A 484 -10.90 -11.25 -6.05
CA PHE A 484 -9.54 -11.72 -5.75
C PHE A 484 -9.02 -12.63 -6.85
N ALA A 485 -9.86 -13.54 -7.35
CA ALA A 485 -9.53 -14.38 -8.50
C ALA A 485 -9.30 -13.56 -9.77
N MET A 486 -10.15 -12.55 -10.03
CA MET A 486 -10.00 -11.63 -11.17
C MET A 486 -8.72 -10.80 -11.07
N PHE A 487 -8.45 -10.18 -9.91
CA PHE A 487 -7.23 -9.40 -9.67
C PHE A 487 -5.97 -10.26 -9.86
N ALA A 488 -5.93 -11.46 -9.27
CA ALA A 488 -4.78 -12.37 -9.41
C ALA A 488 -4.60 -12.88 -10.86
N SER A 489 -5.70 -13.09 -11.61
CA SER A 489 -5.65 -13.46 -13.02
C SER A 489 -5.11 -12.31 -13.88
N ASN A 490 -5.62 -11.10 -13.68
CA ASN A 490 -5.26 -9.92 -14.46
C ASN A 490 -3.84 -9.42 -14.14
N GLN A 491 -3.40 -9.54 -12.88
CA GLN A 491 -2.00 -9.32 -12.52
C GLN A 491 -1.08 -10.29 -13.28
N ARG A 492 -1.39 -11.60 -13.29
CA ARG A 492 -0.60 -12.60 -14.03
C ARG A 492 -0.59 -12.33 -15.53
N TYR A 493 -1.70 -11.87 -16.11
CA TYR A 493 -1.76 -11.49 -17.52
C TYR A 493 -0.90 -10.25 -17.82
N TYR A 494 -0.99 -9.20 -17.00
CA TYR A 494 -0.18 -7.99 -17.09
C TYR A 494 1.33 -8.27 -16.96
N GLU A 495 1.70 -9.05 -15.94
CA GLU A 495 3.07 -9.51 -15.74
C GLU A 495 3.55 -10.35 -16.92
N ALA A 496 2.77 -11.32 -17.41
CA ALA A 496 3.15 -12.14 -18.56
C ALA A 496 3.30 -11.32 -19.86
N LYS A 497 2.43 -10.33 -20.08
CA LYS A 497 2.43 -9.43 -21.24
C LYS A 497 3.72 -8.61 -21.34
N TRP A 498 4.21 -8.09 -20.21
CA TRP A 498 5.40 -7.24 -20.16
C TRP A 498 6.65 -7.92 -19.58
N LYS A 499 6.56 -9.20 -19.22
CA LYS A 499 7.64 -10.03 -18.66
C LYS A 499 8.97 -9.82 -19.37
N ARG A 500 8.96 -9.76 -20.70
CA ARG A 500 10.17 -9.63 -21.52
C ARG A 500 10.91 -8.31 -21.36
N ASP A 501 10.18 -7.21 -21.13
CA ASP A 501 10.76 -5.90 -20.88
C ASP A 501 11.44 -5.85 -19.49
N VAL A 502 10.93 -6.61 -18.52
CA VAL A 502 11.53 -6.80 -17.20
C VAL A 502 12.74 -7.76 -17.26
N GLU A 503 12.57 -8.94 -17.88
CA GLU A 503 13.59 -10.00 -17.99
C GLU A 503 14.85 -9.55 -18.74
N THR A 504 14.69 -8.68 -19.74
CA THR A 504 15.83 -8.07 -20.44
C THR A 504 16.46 -6.91 -19.66
N GLY A 505 15.81 -6.42 -18.62
CA GLY A 505 16.20 -5.22 -17.88
C GLY A 505 16.04 -3.93 -18.69
N PHE A 506 15.14 -3.90 -19.69
CA PHE A 506 14.73 -2.66 -20.35
C PHE A 506 13.96 -1.75 -19.40
N VAL A 507 13.20 -2.33 -18.45
CA VAL A 507 12.51 -1.61 -17.36
C VAL A 507 12.94 -2.15 -15.99
N SER A 508 12.90 -1.30 -14.96
CA SER A 508 13.18 -1.70 -13.56
C SER A 508 12.08 -2.56 -12.92
N HIS A 509 10.81 -2.27 -13.23
CA HIS A 509 9.60 -2.94 -12.73
C HIS A 509 8.39 -2.44 -13.56
N LEU A 510 7.19 -3.00 -13.33
CA LEU A 510 5.95 -2.54 -13.97
C LEU A 510 5.15 -1.62 -13.04
N PRO A 511 4.45 -0.58 -13.55
CA PRO A 511 3.70 0.35 -12.71
C PRO A 511 2.51 -0.31 -12.01
N GLY A 512 2.24 0.18 -10.79
CA GLY A 512 1.14 -0.23 -9.92
C GLY A 512 1.27 -1.64 -9.30
N LEU A 513 2.37 -2.35 -9.55
CA LEU A 513 2.85 -3.40 -8.63
C LEU A 513 3.50 -2.76 -7.40
N GLU A 514 3.79 -3.53 -6.35
CA GLU A 514 4.32 -3.00 -5.07
C GLU A 514 5.77 -2.49 -5.18
N ASN A 515 5.96 -1.29 -5.75
CA ASN A 515 7.22 -0.57 -5.76
C ASN A 515 6.98 0.96 -5.71
N PRO A 516 7.51 1.69 -4.70
CA PRO A 516 7.36 3.14 -4.62
C PRO A 516 8.41 3.92 -5.42
N GLU A 517 9.44 3.27 -5.97
CA GLU A 517 10.47 3.93 -6.78
C GLU A 517 9.93 4.29 -8.19
N PRO A 518 10.34 5.43 -8.78
CA PRO A 518 10.04 5.73 -10.17
C PRO A 518 10.66 4.72 -11.15
N ILE A 519 9.97 4.48 -12.26
CA ILE A 519 10.40 3.55 -13.32
C ILE A 519 11.65 4.06 -14.01
N LYS A 520 12.65 3.18 -14.15
CA LYS A 520 13.93 3.46 -14.82
C LYS A 520 14.06 2.60 -16.07
N PHE A 521 13.99 3.24 -17.23
CA PHE A 521 14.17 2.59 -18.53
C PHE A 521 15.63 2.59 -19.00
N LYS A 522 16.04 1.54 -19.73
CA LYS A 522 17.37 1.36 -20.31
C LYS A 522 17.28 1.14 -21.83
N PRO A 523 17.23 2.19 -22.66
CA PRO A 523 16.91 2.08 -24.10
C PRO A 523 17.81 1.13 -24.91
N GLU A 524 19.03 0.86 -24.45
CA GLU A 524 19.97 -0.12 -24.98
C GLU A 524 19.56 -1.58 -24.71
N ARG A 525 18.85 -1.84 -23.59
CA ARG A 525 18.35 -3.15 -23.17
C ARG A 525 16.97 -3.54 -23.75
N ARG A 526 16.36 -2.73 -24.63
CA ARG A 526 15.09 -3.08 -25.31
C ARG A 526 15.15 -4.51 -25.89
N PRO A 527 14.13 -5.36 -25.70
CA PRO A 527 14.21 -6.77 -26.11
C PRO A 527 14.62 -6.97 -27.57
N ASP A 528 14.05 -6.18 -28.47
CA ASP A 528 14.32 -6.27 -29.90
C ASP A 528 15.80 -6.03 -30.26
N LYS A 529 16.56 -5.31 -29.41
CA LYS A 529 18.00 -5.12 -29.55
C LYS A 529 18.77 -6.29 -28.95
N VAL A 530 18.44 -6.64 -27.69
CA VAL A 530 19.10 -7.73 -26.95
C VAL A 530 18.98 -9.05 -27.70
N GLU A 531 17.83 -9.36 -28.31
CA GLU A 531 17.62 -10.52 -29.17
C GLU A 531 18.53 -10.52 -30.41
N LYS A 532 18.63 -9.39 -31.12
CA LYS A 532 19.45 -9.25 -32.34
C LYS A 532 20.94 -9.35 -32.06
N GLU A 533 21.36 -9.01 -30.84
CA GLU A 533 22.72 -9.24 -30.37
C GLU A 533 22.93 -10.69 -29.90
N LEU A 534 22.06 -11.21 -29.05
CA LEU A 534 22.12 -12.56 -28.48
C LEU A 534 22.23 -13.64 -29.57
N VAL A 535 21.45 -13.56 -30.66
CA VAL A 535 21.54 -14.49 -31.80
C VAL A 535 22.95 -14.53 -32.42
N ARG A 536 23.70 -13.42 -32.38
CA ARG A 536 25.10 -13.37 -32.85
C ARG A 536 26.07 -13.93 -31.81
N LEU A 537 25.77 -13.77 -30.52
CA LEU A 537 26.58 -14.25 -29.41
C LEU A 537 26.45 -15.76 -29.22
N VAL A 538 25.23 -16.31 -29.22
CA VAL A 538 24.93 -17.75 -29.14
C VAL A 538 25.67 -18.52 -30.24
N LYS A 539 25.58 -18.04 -31.49
CA LYS A 539 26.28 -18.63 -32.64
C LYS A 539 27.82 -18.65 -32.49
N ARG A 540 28.39 -17.72 -31.71
CA ARG A 540 29.83 -17.68 -31.39
C ARG A 540 30.19 -18.53 -30.17
N ALA A 541 29.31 -18.58 -29.17
CA ALA A 541 29.47 -19.32 -27.93
C ALA A 541 29.45 -20.83 -28.18
N ASP A 542 28.61 -21.27 -29.12
CA ASP A 542 28.59 -22.62 -29.67
C ASP A 542 28.29 -23.69 -28.61
N ILE A 543 27.12 -23.51 -27.98
CA ILE A 543 26.60 -24.31 -26.87
C ILE A 543 25.50 -25.25 -27.40
N SER A 544 25.62 -26.55 -27.12
CA SER A 544 24.55 -27.54 -27.33
C SER A 544 23.86 -27.84 -26.00
N LEU A 545 22.53 -27.76 -25.96
CA LEU A 545 21.72 -28.34 -24.90
C LEU A 545 21.53 -29.83 -25.15
N PHE A 546 21.73 -30.67 -24.13
CA PHE A 546 21.37 -32.09 -24.14
C PHE A 546 20.56 -32.49 -22.91
N MET A 547 19.54 -33.32 -23.10
CA MET A 547 18.68 -33.80 -22.02
C MET A 547 18.16 -35.22 -22.28
N ILE A 548 17.62 -35.81 -21.22
CA ILE A 548 16.86 -37.06 -21.23
C ILE A 548 15.41 -36.73 -20.86
N ALA A 549 14.44 -37.45 -21.43
CA ALA A 549 13.02 -37.24 -21.15
C ALA A 549 12.25 -38.57 -21.07
N LYS A 550 11.15 -38.58 -20.31
CA LYS A 550 10.17 -39.67 -20.28
C LYS A 550 8.81 -39.25 -19.68
N ASN A 551 7.79 -39.17 -20.52
CA ASN A 551 6.42 -38.81 -20.12
C ASN A 551 6.31 -37.39 -19.51
N GLU A 552 6.87 -36.41 -20.23
CA GLU A 552 7.06 -35.02 -19.81
C GLU A 552 6.16 -34.03 -20.57
N GLU A 553 5.05 -34.49 -21.16
CA GLU A 553 4.11 -33.65 -21.94
C GLU A 553 3.63 -32.40 -21.17
N ARG A 554 3.59 -32.44 -19.83
CA ARG A 554 3.23 -31.30 -18.97
C ARG A 554 4.23 -30.14 -19.01
N VAL A 555 5.52 -30.43 -19.10
CA VAL A 555 6.61 -29.47 -18.76
C VAL A 555 7.53 -29.15 -19.94
N LEU A 556 7.76 -30.11 -20.84
CA LEU A 556 8.81 -30.00 -21.85
C LEU A 556 8.60 -28.82 -22.81
N GLY A 557 7.35 -28.41 -23.01
CA GLY A 557 7.01 -27.23 -23.82
C GLY A 557 7.61 -25.94 -23.27
N ASP A 558 7.38 -25.62 -22.00
CA ASP A 558 7.92 -24.38 -21.40
C ASP A 558 9.43 -24.49 -21.11
N CYS A 559 9.93 -25.69 -20.79
CA CYS A 559 11.36 -25.99 -20.74
C CYS A 559 12.06 -25.58 -22.05
N LEU A 560 11.66 -26.17 -23.18
CA LEU A 560 12.29 -25.92 -24.47
C LEU A 560 12.04 -24.50 -24.99
N LYS A 561 10.88 -23.90 -24.70
CA LYS A 561 10.56 -22.49 -24.99
C LYS A 561 11.50 -21.52 -24.28
N SER A 562 11.83 -21.78 -23.01
CA SER A 562 12.78 -20.96 -22.25
C SER A 562 14.23 -21.17 -22.69
N ALA A 563 14.61 -22.40 -23.06
CA ALA A 563 15.95 -22.75 -23.50
C ALA A 563 16.31 -22.26 -24.92
N LYS A 564 15.36 -22.35 -25.86
CA LYS A 564 15.58 -22.15 -27.31
C LYS A 564 16.33 -20.89 -27.74
N PRO A 565 16.22 -19.71 -27.08
CA PRO A 565 17.01 -18.53 -27.47
C PRO A 565 18.52 -18.65 -27.28
N PHE A 566 19.02 -19.64 -26.51
CA PHE A 566 20.38 -19.64 -25.96
C PHE A 566 21.32 -20.73 -26.49
N PHE A 567 20.83 -21.65 -27.34
CA PHE A 567 21.60 -22.82 -27.81
C PHE A 567 21.65 -22.91 -29.34
N ASN A 568 22.77 -23.41 -29.88
CA ASN A 568 22.92 -23.72 -31.32
C ASN A 568 22.23 -25.04 -31.71
N GLN A 569 22.09 -25.96 -30.74
CA GLN A 569 21.60 -27.32 -30.92
C GLN A 569 20.82 -27.73 -29.66
N ILE A 570 19.75 -28.50 -29.82
CA ILE A 570 19.00 -29.11 -28.71
C ILE A 570 18.89 -30.60 -29.00
N VAL A 571 19.37 -31.44 -28.07
CA VAL A 571 19.33 -32.90 -28.15
C VAL A 571 18.41 -33.44 -27.05
N VAL A 572 17.45 -34.29 -27.41
CA VAL A 572 16.56 -34.98 -26.48
C VAL A 572 16.70 -36.49 -26.68
N VAL A 573 17.12 -37.22 -25.64
CA VAL A 573 17.00 -38.68 -25.61
C VAL A 573 15.71 -39.08 -24.91
N ASP A 574 14.76 -39.59 -25.69
CA ASP A 574 13.61 -40.32 -25.19
C ASP A 574 14.07 -41.65 -24.56
N THR A 575 13.70 -41.88 -23.30
CA THR A 575 13.98 -43.15 -22.59
C THR A 575 12.80 -44.12 -22.56
N GLY A 576 11.80 -43.90 -23.42
CA GLY A 576 10.63 -44.76 -23.63
C GLY A 576 9.33 -44.11 -23.19
N SER A 577 9.03 -42.94 -23.75
CA SER A 577 7.79 -42.19 -23.53
C SER A 577 6.58 -42.83 -24.23
N THR A 578 5.39 -42.55 -23.70
CA THR A 578 4.09 -43.04 -24.17
C THR A 578 3.06 -41.91 -24.38
N ASP A 579 3.45 -40.66 -24.15
CA ASP A 579 2.69 -39.42 -24.36
C ASP A 579 3.29 -38.59 -25.51
N LYS A 580 2.94 -37.30 -25.65
CA LYS A 580 3.46 -36.42 -26.72
C LYS A 580 4.85 -35.82 -26.45
N THR A 581 5.65 -36.36 -25.51
CA THR A 581 7.03 -35.88 -25.23
C THR A 581 7.87 -35.74 -26.51
N ILE A 582 7.76 -36.72 -27.41
CA ILE A 582 8.56 -36.81 -28.64
C ILE A 582 8.11 -35.79 -29.69
N GLU A 583 6.82 -35.51 -29.75
CA GLU A 583 6.20 -34.57 -30.67
C GLU A 583 6.56 -33.13 -30.26
N ILE A 584 6.39 -32.79 -28.98
CA ILE A 584 6.74 -31.49 -28.40
C ILE A 584 8.23 -31.18 -28.61
N ALA A 585 9.11 -32.15 -28.38
CA ALA A 585 10.54 -31.98 -28.63
C ALA A 585 10.86 -31.58 -30.09
N LYS A 586 10.16 -32.18 -31.06
CA LYS A 586 10.33 -31.86 -32.50
C LYS A 586 9.72 -30.50 -32.87
N GLU A 587 8.59 -30.12 -32.29
CA GLU A 587 7.96 -28.80 -32.52
C GLU A 587 8.88 -27.65 -32.11
N TYR A 588 9.61 -27.80 -31.00
CA TYR A 588 10.64 -26.85 -30.61
C TYR A 588 11.94 -26.95 -31.44
N GLY A 589 12.10 -27.99 -32.25
CA GLY A 589 13.22 -28.16 -33.18
C GLY A 589 14.40 -28.97 -32.63
N ALA A 590 14.16 -29.84 -31.64
CA ALA A 590 15.21 -30.69 -31.07
C ALA A 590 15.49 -31.94 -31.92
N GLU A 591 16.75 -32.39 -31.88
CA GLU A 591 17.18 -33.70 -32.36
C GLU A 591 16.75 -34.77 -31.37
N VAL A 592 15.75 -35.59 -31.74
CA VAL A 592 15.17 -36.61 -30.85
C VAL A 592 15.73 -38.00 -31.15
N HIS A 593 16.45 -38.55 -30.17
CA HIS A 593 17.04 -39.88 -30.19
C HIS A 593 16.31 -40.81 -29.21
N LYS A 594 16.54 -42.13 -29.29
CA LYS A 594 15.91 -43.11 -28.40
C LYS A 594 16.95 -43.97 -27.68
N PHE A 595 16.80 -44.11 -26.38
CA PHE A 595 17.58 -44.99 -25.52
C PHE A 595 16.66 -45.95 -24.78
N LYS A 596 17.03 -47.24 -24.67
CA LYS A 596 16.25 -48.20 -23.89
C LYS A 596 16.62 -48.04 -22.42
N TRP A 597 15.70 -47.57 -21.58
CA TRP A 597 15.88 -47.49 -20.13
C TRP A 597 16.45 -48.80 -19.54
N CYS A 598 17.54 -48.66 -18.78
CA CYS A 598 18.34 -49.77 -18.26
C CYS A 598 18.64 -49.66 -16.75
N ASP A 599 17.77 -48.96 -16.01
CA ASP A 599 17.93 -48.69 -14.56
C ASP A 599 19.25 -47.96 -14.23
N ASP A 600 19.55 -46.91 -15.02
CA ASP A 600 20.76 -46.11 -14.93
C ASP A 600 20.56 -44.74 -15.61
N PHE A 601 20.52 -43.65 -14.82
CA PHE A 601 20.42 -42.28 -15.34
C PHE A 601 21.72 -41.81 -16.01
N ALA A 602 22.89 -42.13 -15.45
CA ALA A 602 24.17 -41.80 -16.04
C ALA A 602 24.35 -42.45 -17.43
N ALA A 603 23.85 -43.67 -17.65
CA ALA A 603 23.86 -44.29 -18.97
C ALA A 603 23.05 -43.48 -20.00
N ALA A 604 21.87 -42.97 -19.63
CA ALA A 604 21.04 -42.13 -20.50
C ALA A 604 21.63 -40.73 -20.73
N ARG A 605 22.26 -40.13 -19.70
CA ARG A 605 23.03 -38.87 -19.83
C ARG A 605 24.26 -39.04 -20.73
N ASN A 606 24.98 -40.14 -20.60
CA ASN A 606 26.09 -40.48 -21.48
C ASN A 606 25.63 -40.77 -22.92
N GLU A 607 24.42 -41.30 -23.13
CA GLU A 607 23.86 -41.48 -24.48
C GLU A 607 23.50 -40.13 -25.12
N SER A 608 22.74 -39.28 -24.42
CA SER A 608 22.35 -37.95 -24.91
C SER A 608 23.54 -37.04 -25.19
N MET A 609 24.59 -37.10 -24.36
CA MET A 609 25.82 -36.33 -24.54
C MET A 609 26.57 -36.65 -25.85
N LYS A 610 26.39 -37.85 -26.45
CA LYS A 610 27.08 -38.24 -27.71
C LYS A 610 26.65 -37.44 -28.94
N TYR A 611 25.40 -36.99 -28.97
CA TYR A 611 24.84 -36.28 -30.12
C TYR A 611 25.05 -34.75 -30.03
N ALA A 612 25.54 -34.26 -28.89
CA ALA A 612 25.78 -32.84 -28.64
C ALA A 612 27.14 -32.40 -29.21
N THR A 613 27.10 -31.56 -30.25
CA THR A 613 28.27 -31.26 -31.10
C THR A 613 28.98 -29.93 -30.82
N GLY A 614 28.35 -29.02 -30.06
CA GLY A 614 28.90 -27.71 -29.72
C GLY A 614 30.19 -27.79 -28.90
N LYS A 615 30.97 -26.70 -28.90
CA LYS A 615 32.21 -26.58 -28.09
C LYS A 615 31.94 -26.60 -26.60
N TRP A 616 30.74 -26.18 -26.20
CA TRP A 616 30.23 -26.24 -24.84
C TRP A 616 28.94 -27.05 -24.81
N LEU A 617 28.75 -27.75 -23.70
CA LEU A 617 27.62 -28.61 -23.43
C LEU A 617 26.88 -28.05 -22.23
N PHE A 618 25.55 -27.95 -22.36
CA PHE A 618 24.64 -27.62 -21.28
C PHE A 618 23.67 -28.77 -21.08
N TRP A 619 23.30 -29.09 -19.84
CA TRP A 619 22.27 -30.08 -19.57
C TRP A 619 21.12 -29.50 -18.78
N MET A 620 19.91 -29.99 -19.06
CA MET A 620 18.69 -29.68 -18.32
C MET A 620 17.94 -30.96 -17.99
N ASP A 621 17.07 -30.85 -17.00
CA ASP A 621 15.97 -31.75 -16.75
C ASP A 621 14.74 -31.27 -17.55
N ALA A 622 13.77 -32.14 -17.84
CA ALA A 622 12.63 -31.77 -18.69
C ALA A 622 11.67 -30.76 -18.02
N ASP A 623 11.76 -30.63 -16.70
CA ASP A 623 11.01 -29.74 -15.82
C ASP A 623 11.84 -28.53 -15.31
N ASP A 624 13.06 -28.35 -15.83
CA ASP A 624 13.85 -27.11 -15.71
C ASP A 624 13.33 -26.03 -16.67
N THR A 625 13.41 -24.77 -16.26
CA THR A 625 13.28 -23.59 -17.14
C THR A 625 14.45 -22.63 -16.96
N LEU A 626 14.77 -21.89 -18.02
CA LEU A 626 15.95 -21.03 -18.10
C LEU A 626 15.54 -19.54 -18.17
N PRO A 627 15.67 -18.76 -17.08
CA PRO A 627 15.42 -17.33 -17.09
C PRO A 627 16.29 -16.58 -18.09
N TRP A 628 15.79 -15.46 -18.65
CA TRP A 628 16.53 -14.72 -19.69
C TRP A 628 17.94 -14.31 -19.25
N ALA A 629 18.06 -13.74 -18.05
CA ALA A 629 19.34 -13.32 -17.48
C ALA A 629 20.30 -14.51 -17.25
N THR A 630 19.78 -15.70 -16.97
CA THR A 630 20.58 -16.93 -16.81
C THR A 630 21.12 -17.40 -18.16
N GLY A 631 20.28 -17.45 -19.20
CA GLY A 631 20.70 -17.83 -20.55
C GLY A 631 21.68 -16.82 -21.17
N GLU A 632 21.42 -15.52 -21.01
CA GLU A 632 22.32 -14.45 -21.45
C GLU A 632 23.66 -14.49 -20.69
N GLY A 633 23.62 -14.60 -19.36
CA GLY A 633 24.81 -14.74 -18.52
C GLY A 633 25.66 -15.96 -18.87
N MET A 634 25.04 -17.11 -19.15
CA MET A 634 25.68 -18.33 -19.64
C MET A 634 26.43 -18.10 -20.97
N VAL A 635 25.78 -17.44 -21.94
CA VAL A 635 26.38 -17.12 -23.25
C VAL A 635 27.59 -16.17 -23.10
N HIS A 636 27.48 -15.14 -22.26
CA HIS A 636 28.61 -14.25 -21.97
C HIS A 636 29.73 -14.95 -21.19
N ALA A 637 29.41 -15.84 -20.25
CA ALA A 637 30.39 -16.62 -19.49
C ALA A 637 31.22 -17.53 -20.44
N VAL A 638 30.55 -18.25 -21.33
CA VAL A 638 31.20 -19.08 -22.37
C VAL A 638 32.13 -18.28 -23.27
N LEU A 639 31.72 -17.09 -23.71
CA LEU A 639 32.51 -16.24 -24.60
C LEU A 639 33.75 -15.63 -23.94
N ASN A 640 33.76 -15.49 -22.61
CA ASN A 640 34.88 -14.96 -21.83
C ASN A 640 35.66 -16.03 -21.05
N ALA A 641 35.24 -17.30 -21.11
CA ALA A 641 35.81 -18.40 -20.34
C ALA A 641 37.28 -18.67 -20.74
N PRO A 642 38.26 -18.50 -19.84
CA PRO A 642 39.67 -18.66 -20.18
C PRO A 642 40.01 -20.12 -20.54
N PRO A 643 41.09 -20.37 -21.31
CA PRO A 643 41.34 -21.69 -21.91
C PRO A 643 41.45 -22.86 -20.93
N TYR A 644 41.86 -22.60 -19.68
CA TYR A 644 42.00 -23.61 -18.63
C TYR A 644 40.67 -24.01 -17.96
N LEU A 645 39.65 -23.14 -18.01
CA LEU A 645 38.38 -23.35 -17.30
C LEU A 645 37.58 -24.47 -17.96
N ALA A 646 37.24 -25.51 -17.22
CA ALA A 646 36.55 -26.69 -17.74
C ALA A 646 35.03 -26.53 -17.83
N GLY A 647 34.44 -25.77 -16.90
CA GLY A 647 33.00 -25.65 -16.73
C GLY A 647 32.63 -24.60 -15.69
N PHE A 648 31.33 -24.50 -15.44
CA PHE A 648 30.75 -23.63 -14.42
C PHE A 648 29.77 -24.41 -13.54
N TYR A 649 29.90 -24.27 -12.22
CA TYR A 649 28.80 -24.48 -11.31
C TYR A 649 27.75 -23.38 -11.53
N MET A 650 26.49 -23.77 -11.58
CA MET A 650 25.32 -22.89 -11.69
C MET A 650 24.29 -23.38 -10.68
N LYS A 651 23.54 -22.44 -10.11
CA LYS A 651 22.51 -22.74 -9.12
C LYS A 651 21.29 -23.35 -9.80
N VAL A 652 20.72 -24.38 -9.20
CA VAL A 652 19.39 -24.91 -9.52
C VAL A 652 18.49 -24.57 -8.34
N ARG A 653 17.53 -23.67 -8.55
CA ARG A 653 16.52 -23.30 -7.55
C ARG A 653 15.27 -24.13 -7.80
N PHE A 654 14.83 -24.87 -6.78
CA PHE A 654 13.52 -25.52 -6.78
C PHE A 654 12.44 -24.44 -6.64
N VAL A 655 11.55 -24.35 -7.61
CA VAL A 655 10.42 -23.41 -7.59
C VAL A 655 9.38 -23.94 -6.61
N THR A 656 8.91 -23.06 -5.72
CA THR A 656 7.73 -23.31 -4.86
C THR A 656 6.82 -22.08 -4.96
N ASP A 657 5.59 -22.18 -4.45
CA ASP A 657 4.65 -21.05 -4.43
C ASP A 657 5.17 -19.85 -3.59
N ASP A 658 6.14 -20.08 -2.71
CA ASP A 658 6.90 -19.06 -1.98
C ASP A 658 8.34 -18.98 -2.54
N PRO A 659 8.77 -17.84 -3.14
CA PRO A 659 10.12 -17.69 -3.71
C PRO A 659 11.24 -17.55 -2.67
N THR A 660 10.90 -17.39 -1.38
CA THR A 660 11.86 -17.42 -0.26
C THR A 660 12.14 -18.83 0.26
N PHE A 661 11.27 -19.78 -0.08
CA PHE A 661 11.44 -21.21 0.19
C PHE A 661 11.91 -21.96 -1.07
N GLY A 662 12.33 -23.21 -0.85
CA GLY A 662 12.98 -24.04 -1.85
C GLY A 662 14.44 -24.34 -1.51
N THR A 663 14.94 -25.42 -2.09
CA THR A 663 16.37 -25.77 -2.05
C THR A 663 17.09 -25.07 -3.19
N VAL A 664 18.32 -24.61 -2.95
CA VAL A 664 19.27 -24.28 -4.01
C VAL A 664 20.42 -25.27 -3.98
N VAL A 665 20.76 -25.81 -5.16
CA VAL A 665 21.84 -26.79 -5.33
C VAL A 665 22.79 -26.32 -6.43
N ASP A 666 24.09 -26.31 -6.17
CA ASP A 666 25.11 -26.05 -7.18
C ASP A 666 25.35 -27.27 -8.07
N HIS A 667 24.91 -27.22 -9.33
CA HIS A 667 25.19 -28.25 -10.34
C HIS A 667 26.19 -27.74 -11.39
N VAL A 668 27.07 -28.60 -11.88
CA VAL A 668 27.85 -28.29 -13.10
C VAL A 668 26.94 -28.46 -14.32
N LYS A 669 26.07 -27.47 -14.56
CA LYS A 669 25.13 -27.48 -15.70
C LYS A 669 25.82 -27.14 -17.03
N LEU A 670 26.92 -26.37 -17.02
CA LEU A 670 27.67 -25.94 -18.21
C LEU A 670 29.14 -26.43 -18.19
N PHE A 671 29.62 -27.09 -19.25
CA PHE A 671 31.02 -27.53 -19.36
C PHE A 671 31.53 -27.66 -20.81
N ARG A 672 32.85 -27.73 -21.02
CA ARG A 672 33.46 -27.88 -22.36
C ARG A 672 33.23 -29.29 -22.91
N ASN A 673 32.93 -29.40 -24.19
CA ASN A 673 32.82 -30.68 -24.89
C ASN A 673 34.21 -31.36 -24.99
N LYS A 674 34.33 -32.56 -24.41
CA LYS A 674 35.56 -33.34 -24.33
C LYS A 674 35.22 -34.85 -24.36
N PRO A 675 35.78 -35.66 -25.28
CA PRO A 675 35.41 -37.08 -25.45
C PRO A 675 35.70 -38.02 -24.26
N THR A 676 36.38 -37.53 -23.22
CA THR A 676 36.72 -38.28 -22.00
C THR A 676 35.72 -38.09 -20.86
N LEU A 677 34.83 -37.10 -20.96
CA LEU A 677 33.86 -36.84 -19.92
C LEU A 677 32.81 -37.93 -19.88
N LYS A 678 32.40 -38.28 -18.66
CA LYS A 678 31.52 -39.41 -18.41
C LYS A 678 30.70 -39.15 -17.14
N TRP A 679 29.39 -39.35 -17.26
CA TRP A 679 28.48 -39.41 -16.13
C TRP A 679 28.64 -40.75 -15.39
N GLU A 680 28.63 -40.70 -14.07
CA GLU A 680 28.64 -41.89 -13.20
C GLU A 680 27.52 -41.84 -12.15
N HIS A 681 27.25 -42.99 -11.52
CA HIS A 681 26.14 -43.28 -10.59
C HIS A 681 24.77 -43.48 -11.28
N ARG A 682 24.01 -44.49 -10.84
CA ARG A 682 22.72 -44.89 -11.44
C ARG A 682 21.62 -43.86 -11.20
N ILE A 683 21.78 -43.02 -10.18
CA ILE A 683 20.92 -41.93 -9.74
C ILE A 683 21.77 -40.90 -8.99
N HIS A 684 21.32 -39.63 -8.96
CA HIS A 684 22.12 -38.48 -8.50
C HIS A 684 23.43 -38.37 -9.29
N GLU A 685 23.34 -38.56 -10.61
CA GLU A 685 24.49 -38.79 -11.47
C GLU A 685 25.51 -37.63 -11.44
N GLN A 686 26.80 -37.98 -11.50
CA GLN A 686 27.90 -37.04 -11.34
C GLN A 686 28.77 -36.98 -12.59
N ILE A 687 28.96 -35.77 -13.12
CA ILE A 687 29.92 -35.45 -14.21
C ILE A 687 31.26 -34.91 -13.68
N LEU A 688 31.22 -34.25 -12.52
CA LEU A 688 32.34 -33.54 -11.90
C LEU A 688 33.62 -34.38 -11.68
N PRO A 689 33.56 -35.69 -11.32
CA PRO A 689 34.76 -36.52 -11.24
C PRO A 689 35.54 -36.57 -12.57
N SER A 690 34.87 -36.91 -13.68
CA SER A 690 35.52 -36.99 -15.00
C SER A 690 36.05 -35.64 -15.50
N ILE A 691 35.39 -34.54 -15.10
CA ILE A 691 35.88 -33.17 -15.37
C ILE A 691 37.20 -32.94 -14.65
N ARG A 692 37.26 -33.19 -13.33
CA ARG A 692 38.47 -33.01 -12.51
C ARG A 692 39.61 -33.96 -12.92
N GLU A 693 39.30 -35.11 -13.49
CA GLU A 693 40.30 -36.07 -13.98
C GLU A 693 40.90 -35.70 -15.34
N THR A 694 40.19 -34.94 -16.20
CA THR A 694 40.71 -34.60 -17.55
C THR A 694 40.97 -33.12 -17.82
N VAL A 695 40.43 -32.19 -17.02
CA VAL A 695 40.42 -30.75 -17.34
C VAL A 695 40.67 -29.93 -16.07
N GLY A 696 41.06 -28.66 -16.25
CA GLY A 696 41.33 -27.72 -15.16
C GLY A 696 40.07 -27.24 -14.42
N ASP A 697 40.19 -26.10 -13.74
CA ASP A 697 39.21 -25.65 -12.75
C ASP A 697 37.79 -25.47 -13.29
N VAL A 698 36.82 -25.69 -12.40
CA VAL A 698 35.39 -25.37 -12.61
C VAL A 698 35.10 -24.07 -11.87
N GLY A 699 34.68 -23.04 -12.59
CA GLY A 699 34.32 -21.74 -12.01
C GLY A 699 32.90 -21.74 -11.45
N TYR A 700 32.49 -20.65 -10.81
CA TYR A 700 31.09 -20.41 -10.47
C TYR A 700 30.51 -19.35 -11.39
N LEU A 701 29.26 -19.54 -11.82
CA LEU A 701 28.47 -18.55 -12.52
C LEU A 701 27.23 -18.25 -11.67
N ASN A 702 27.14 -17.04 -11.12
CA ASN A 702 26.05 -16.64 -10.23
C ASN A 702 24.77 -16.32 -11.01
N VAL A 703 24.17 -17.36 -11.57
CA VAL A 703 22.90 -17.38 -12.30
C VAL A 703 22.12 -18.64 -11.90
N GLU A 704 20.81 -18.65 -12.13
CA GLU A 704 19.92 -19.69 -11.58
C GLU A 704 19.06 -20.34 -12.67
N VAL A 705 19.05 -21.67 -12.71
CA VAL A 705 18.07 -22.49 -13.43
C VAL A 705 16.88 -22.73 -12.49
N LEU A 706 15.65 -22.63 -13.00
CA LEU A 706 14.43 -22.79 -12.21
C LEU A 706 13.82 -24.18 -12.45
N HIS A 707 13.91 -25.05 -11.46
CA HIS A 707 13.45 -26.44 -11.52
C HIS A 707 12.05 -26.57 -10.89
N SER A 708 11.07 -27.04 -11.66
CA SER A 708 9.66 -27.01 -11.23
C SER A 708 9.19 -28.24 -10.45
N GLY A 709 9.84 -29.41 -10.59
CA GLY A 709 9.53 -30.61 -9.80
C GLY A 709 8.09 -31.12 -9.98
N TYR A 710 7.50 -30.96 -11.17
CA TYR A 710 6.04 -30.93 -11.42
C TYR A 710 5.21 -31.99 -10.71
N ASP A 711 5.65 -33.26 -10.63
CA ASP A 711 4.85 -34.33 -10.04
C ASP A 711 4.89 -34.38 -8.50
N THR A 712 4.40 -33.32 -7.87
CA THR A 712 4.17 -33.21 -6.42
C THR A 712 3.03 -34.09 -5.89
N SER A 713 2.36 -34.87 -6.75
CA SER A 713 1.29 -35.79 -6.33
C SER A 713 1.82 -36.90 -5.41
N GLU A 714 1.02 -37.34 -4.43
CA GLU A 714 1.42 -38.40 -3.50
C GLU A 714 1.77 -39.72 -4.21
N GLU A 715 1.02 -40.05 -5.28
CA GLU A 715 1.29 -41.19 -6.15
C GLU A 715 2.61 -41.00 -6.93
N GLY A 716 2.85 -39.81 -7.47
CA GLY A 716 4.09 -39.43 -8.16
C GLY A 716 5.33 -39.54 -7.29
N GLN A 717 5.28 -38.93 -6.10
CA GLN A 717 6.34 -39.01 -5.11
C GLN A 717 6.56 -40.44 -4.60
N THR A 718 5.53 -41.28 -4.56
CA THR A 718 5.67 -42.71 -4.22
C THR A 718 6.36 -43.48 -5.34
N ARG A 719 5.93 -43.35 -6.59
CA ARG A 719 6.62 -43.94 -7.77
C ARG A 719 8.09 -43.49 -7.86
N LYS A 720 8.37 -42.23 -7.51
CA LYS A 720 9.73 -41.67 -7.44
C LYS A 720 10.55 -42.36 -6.35
N ARG A 721 10.06 -42.42 -5.10
CA ARG A 721 10.74 -43.10 -3.97
C ARG A 721 11.03 -44.59 -4.27
N GLU A 722 10.07 -45.32 -4.82
CA GLU A 722 10.23 -46.73 -5.18
C GLU A 722 11.32 -46.94 -6.25
N ARG A 723 11.31 -46.11 -7.30
CA ARG A 723 12.36 -46.09 -8.34
C ARG A 723 13.73 -45.78 -7.72
N ASP A 724 13.80 -44.74 -6.91
CA ASP A 724 15.07 -44.21 -6.40
C ASP A 724 15.71 -45.19 -5.41
N ALA A 725 14.91 -45.79 -4.52
CA ALA A 725 15.33 -46.89 -3.65
C ALA A 725 15.80 -48.13 -4.43
N LYS A 726 15.10 -48.52 -5.52
CA LYS A 726 15.53 -49.61 -6.40
C LYS A 726 16.90 -49.33 -7.04
N LEU A 727 17.13 -48.12 -7.54
CA LEU A 727 18.39 -47.74 -8.19
C LEU A 727 19.56 -47.72 -7.20
N LEU A 728 19.36 -47.14 -6.01
CA LEU A 728 20.35 -47.15 -4.93
C LEU A 728 20.65 -48.58 -4.43
N ALA A 729 19.64 -49.45 -4.32
CA ALA A 729 19.81 -50.85 -3.93
C ALA A 729 20.48 -51.74 -5.00
N LEU A 730 20.54 -51.28 -6.25
CA LEU A 730 21.40 -51.87 -7.28
C LEU A 730 22.85 -51.38 -7.12
N GLU A 731 23.06 -50.07 -7.03
CA GLU A 731 24.42 -49.52 -6.93
C GLU A 731 25.13 -49.89 -5.62
N LEU A 732 24.42 -50.04 -4.50
CA LEU A 732 25.02 -50.53 -3.24
C LEU A 732 25.62 -51.95 -3.39
N LYS A 733 25.05 -52.80 -4.25
CA LYS A 733 25.61 -54.15 -4.53
C LYS A 733 26.87 -54.07 -5.39
N GLU A 734 26.99 -53.04 -6.22
CA GLU A 734 28.14 -52.78 -7.08
C GLU A 734 29.25 -52.02 -6.35
N LYS A 735 28.90 -51.21 -5.34
CA LYS A 735 29.79 -50.26 -4.64
C LYS A 735 29.50 -50.16 -3.11
N PRO A 736 29.62 -51.24 -2.33
CA PRO A 736 29.09 -51.34 -0.95
C PRO A 736 29.73 -50.41 0.10
N ASP A 737 30.95 -49.93 -0.12
CA ASP A 737 31.69 -49.01 0.77
C ASP A 737 31.86 -47.58 0.19
N HIS A 738 31.23 -47.26 -0.94
CA HIS A 738 31.46 -46.00 -1.64
C HIS A 738 30.72 -44.83 -0.96
N PRO A 739 31.41 -43.76 -0.50
CA PRO A 739 30.81 -42.73 0.36
C PRO A 739 29.58 -42.06 -0.29
N PHE A 740 29.65 -41.67 -1.56
CA PHE A 740 28.50 -41.07 -2.27
C PHE A 740 27.25 -41.98 -2.32
N VAL A 741 27.43 -43.30 -2.39
CA VAL A 741 26.31 -44.26 -2.45
C VAL A 741 25.69 -44.42 -1.06
N LEU A 742 26.54 -44.53 -0.02
CA LEU A 742 26.12 -44.57 1.38
C LEU A 742 25.39 -43.28 1.78
N PHE A 743 25.90 -42.11 1.38
CA PHE A 743 25.27 -40.81 1.61
C PHE A 743 23.86 -40.73 1.02
N ASN A 744 23.68 -41.06 -0.26
CA ASN A 744 22.38 -40.93 -0.92
C ASN A 744 21.33 -41.90 -0.31
N ILE A 745 21.76 -43.09 0.16
CA ILE A 745 20.89 -44.03 0.88
C ILE A 745 20.51 -43.47 2.26
N GLY A 746 21.47 -42.99 3.04
CA GLY A 746 21.20 -42.38 4.34
C GLY A 746 20.33 -41.12 4.26
N MET A 747 20.52 -40.30 3.22
CA MET A 747 19.66 -39.17 2.89
C MET A 747 18.25 -39.60 2.50
N THR A 748 18.09 -40.69 1.75
CA THR A 748 16.77 -41.24 1.38
C THR A 748 16.02 -41.72 2.63
N HIS A 749 16.68 -42.50 3.49
CA HIS A 749 16.12 -42.94 4.77
C HIS A 749 15.74 -41.76 5.67
N HIS A 750 16.58 -40.71 5.75
CA HIS A 750 16.26 -39.49 6.51
C HIS A 750 14.93 -38.85 6.04
N TYR A 751 14.75 -38.64 4.73
CA TYR A 751 13.53 -38.04 4.20
C TYR A 751 12.30 -38.98 4.28
N ASN A 752 12.51 -40.30 4.30
CA ASN A 752 11.47 -41.29 4.62
C ASN A 752 11.11 -41.35 6.13
N LYS A 753 11.87 -40.67 7.00
CA LYS A 753 11.78 -40.71 8.48
C LYS A 753 12.28 -42.03 9.11
N GLU A 754 13.07 -42.78 8.36
CA GLU A 754 13.75 -44.03 8.76
C GLU A 754 15.09 -43.66 9.44
N TYR A 755 15.00 -42.95 10.57
CA TYR A 755 16.16 -42.30 11.20
C TYR A 755 17.28 -43.25 11.68
N PRO A 756 17.00 -44.47 12.22
CA PRO A 756 18.05 -45.42 12.59
C PRO A 756 18.85 -45.92 11.38
N GLU A 757 18.18 -46.19 10.27
CA GLU A 757 18.78 -46.58 9.00
C GLU A 757 19.59 -45.43 8.39
N ALA A 758 19.06 -44.20 8.47
CA ALA A 758 19.79 -42.99 8.09
C ALA A 758 21.08 -42.83 8.90
N GLU A 759 21.04 -43.11 10.20
CA GLU A 759 22.17 -42.98 11.12
C GLU A 759 23.33 -43.92 10.76
N ASP A 760 23.06 -45.21 10.45
CA ASP A 760 24.08 -46.16 9.99
C ASP A 760 24.71 -45.71 8.67
N PHE A 761 23.89 -45.45 7.65
CA PHE A 761 24.38 -45.13 6.31
C PHE A 761 25.13 -43.78 6.26
N LEU A 762 24.67 -42.75 6.97
CA LEU A 762 25.36 -41.47 7.06
C LEU A 762 26.67 -41.58 7.86
N SER A 763 26.68 -42.31 8.98
CA SER A 763 27.90 -42.53 9.78
C SER A 763 28.97 -43.29 8.98
N ARG A 764 28.56 -44.36 8.28
CA ARG A 764 29.44 -45.12 7.38
C ARG A 764 29.93 -44.28 6.21
N SER A 765 29.08 -43.40 5.66
CA SER A 765 29.50 -42.44 4.62
C SER A 765 30.58 -41.49 5.15
N ILE A 766 30.36 -40.83 6.28
CA ILE A 766 31.31 -39.89 6.89
C ILE A 766 32.67 -40.57 7.15
N HIS A 767 32.66 -41.80 7.66
CA HIS A 767 33.86 -42.61 7.90
C HIS A 767 34.55 -43.14 6.62
N ARG A 768 33.96 -42.93 5.43
CA ARG A 768 34.54 -43.27 4.11
C ARG A 768 34.88 -42.05 3.25
N CYS A 769 34.31 -40.89 3.55
CA CYS A 769 34.61 -39.62 2.89
C CYS A 769 36.06 -39.18 3.15
N ARG A 770 36.67 -38.54 2.15
CA ARG A 770 37.93 -37.80 2.30
C ARG A 770 37.66 -36.35 2.70
N ALA A 771 38.64 -35.72 3.34
CA ALA A 771 38.59 -34.28 3.63
C ALA A 771 38.40 -33.48 2.34
N GLY A 772 37.47 -32.52 2.37
CA GLY A 772 37.11 -31.70 1.20
C GLY A 772 36.08 -32.32 0.24
N GLU A 773 35.56 -33.53 0.50
CA GLU A 773 34.43 -34.06 -0.28
C GLU A 773 33.17 -33.18 -0.12
N THR A 774 32.38 -33.10 -1.19
CA THR A 774 31.23 -32.20 -1.29
C THR A 774 30.10 -32.59 -0.34
N ILE A 775 29.75 -33.87 -0.30
CA ILE A 775 28.70 -34.46 0.54
C ILE A 775 28.94 -34.35 2.04
N LEU A 776 30.19 -34.20 2.49
CA LEU A 776 30.59 -34.36 3.89
C LEU A 776 29.80 -33.44 4.85
N ARG A 777 29.70 -32.15 4.52
CA ARG A 777 28.96 -31.15 5.31
C ARG A 777 27.48 -31.51 5.49
N LYS A 778 26.83 -31.98 4.42
CA LYS A 778 25.41 -32.36 4.43
C LYS A 778 25.19 -33.68 5.16
N ALA A 779 26.15 -34.61 5.08
CA ALA A 779 26.12 -35.85 5.84
C ALA A 779 26.12 -35.60 7.35
N TYR A 780 26.99 -34.71 7.85
CA TYR A 780 26.98 -34.28 9.26
C TYR A 780 25.66 -33.60 9.65
N ALA A 781 25.14 -32.69 8.82
CA ALA A 781 23.88 -31.99 9.10
C ALA A 781 22.68 -32.95 9.20
N LEU A 782 22.53 -33.87 8.23
CA LEU A 782 21.45 -34.85 8.22
C LEU A 782 21.60 -35.89 9.34
N LEU A 783 22.82 -36.29 9.69
CA LEU A 783 23.08 -37.22 10.79
C LEU A 783 22.67 -36.60 12.13
N ALA A 784 23.09 -35.36 12.40
CA ALA A 784 22.75 -34.66 13.63
C ALA A 784 21.23 -34.44 13.79
N VAL A 785 20.53 -34.09 12.70
CA VAL A 785 19.06 -33.95 12.72
C VAL A 785 18.39 -35.33 12.92
N SER A 786 18.89 -36.40 12.29
CA SER A 786 18.36 -37.77 12.49
C SER A 786 18.54 -38.25 13.93
N GLN A 787 19.65 -37.91 14.57
CA GLN A 787 19.89 -38.19 15.99
C GLN A 787 18.95 -37.36 16.89
N ASN A 788 18.79 -36.06 16.63
CA ASN A 788 17.88 -35.20 17.40
C ASN A 788 16.41 -35.67 17.31
N LEU A 789 15.96 -36.11 16.12
CA LEU A 789 14.61 -36.64 15.90
C LEU A 789 14.37 -38.01 16.56
N GLN A 790 15.43 -38.74 16.92
CA GLN A 790 15.37 -39.92 17.82
C GLN A 790 15.48 -39.55 19.31
N GLY A 791 15.57 -38.25 19.65
CA GLY A 791 15.79 -37.77 21.02
C GLY A 791 17.25 -37.78 21.50
N LYS A 792 18.20 -38.20 20.66
CA LYS A 792 19.64 -38.27 20.95
C LYS A 792 20.31 -36.88 20.89
N LYS A 793 19.81 -35.92 21.68
CA LYS A 793 20.21 -34.50 21.59
C LYS A 793 21.71 -34.27 21.74
N GLU A 794 22.35 -34.93 22.70
CA GLU A 794 23.79 -34.80 22.94
C GLU A 794 24.61 -35.37 21.77
N GLU A 795 24.27 -36.56 21.27
CA GLU A 795 24.93 -37.15 20.10
C GLU A 795 24.80 -36.24 18.87
N GLY A 796 23.62 -35.67 18.63
CA GLY A 796 23.39 -34.71 17.56
C GLY A 796 24.26 -33.45 17.68
N MET A 797 24.43 -32.91 18.90
CA MET A 797 25.32 -31.78 19.15
C MET A 797 26.79 -32.14 18.92
N GLN A 798 27.25 -33.31 19.38
CA GLN A 798 28.61 -33.80 19.12
C GLN A 798 28.86 -34.01 17.62
N THR A 799 27.87 -34.52 16.87
CA THR A 799 27.93 -34.64 15.40
C THR A 799 28.05 -33.27 14.71
N VAL A 800 27.35 -32.23 15.18
CA VAL A 800 27.52 -30.86 14.65
C VAL A 800 28.91 -30.31 14.96
N LEU A 801 29.43 -30.53 16.17
CA LEU A 801 30.78 -30.07 16.54
C LEU A 801 31.88 -30.77 15.72
N ALA A 802 31.81 -32.09 15.56
CA ALA A 802 32.72 -32.84 14.69
C ALA A 802 32.59 -32.42 13.21
N GLY A 803 31.37 -32.10 12.75
CA GLY A 803 31.13 -31.54 11.44
C GLY A 803 31.78 -30.16 11.25
N LEU A 804 31.75 -29.29 12.27
CA LEU A 804 32.42 -27.98 12.24
C LEU A 804 33.95 -28.07 12.37
N GLU A 805 34.49 -29.14 12.95
CA GLU A 805 35.93 -29.43 12.91
C GLU A 805 36.35 -29.89 11.50
N ALA A 806 35.56 -30.77 10.87
CA ALA A 806 35.82 -31.27 9.51
C ALA A 806 35.51 -30.26 8.39
N CYS A 807 34.56 -29.35 8.61
CA CYS A 807 34.12 -28.29 7.70
C CYS A 807 34.01 -26.94 8.42
N PRO A 808 35.14 -26.28 8.76
CA PRO A 808 35.14 -25.04 9.55
C PRO A 808 34.32 -23.93 8.91
N GLY A 809 33.35 -23.42 9.67
CA GLY A 809 32.52 -22.29 9.28
C GLY A 809 31.29 -22.63 8.42
N ASP A 810 30.99 -23.89 8.12
CA ASP A 810 29.83 -24.25 7.29
C ASP A 810 28.50 -23.64 7.81
N PRO A 811 27.71 -22.94 6.97
CA PRO A 811 26.56 -22.17 7.41
C PRO A 811 25.39 -23.06 7.87
N GLU A 812 25.20 -24.26 7.30
CA GLU A 812 24.15 -25.16 7.78
C GLU A 812 24.54 -25.75 9.14
N LEU A 813 25.79 -26.17 9.30
CA LEU A 813 26.26 -26.70 10.59
C LEU A 813 26.26 -25.64 11.70
N LEU A 814 26.61 -24.39 11.40
CA LEU A 814 26.48 -23.26 12.33
C LEU A 814 25.01 -22.97 12.68
N TYR A 815 24.11 -23.01 11.70
CA TYR A 815 22.67 -22.86 11.94
C TYR A 815 22.15 -23.99 12.84
N ARG A 816 22.47 -25.27 12.56
CA ARG A 816 22.09 -26.40 13.42
C ARG A 816 22.69 -26.25 14.83
N LYS A 817 23.95 -25.80 14.98
CA LYS A 817 24.57 -25.49 16.28
C LYS A 817 23.73 -24.46 17.07
N GLY A 818 23.26 -23.40 16.41
CA GLY A 818 22.35 -22.42 17.00
C GLY A 818 21.03 -23.04 17.47
N GLN A 819 20.45 -23.97 16.69
CA GLN A 819 19.23 -24.68 17.08
C GLN A 819 19.46 -25.55 18.33
N PHE A 820 20.51 -26.38 18.36
CA PHE A 820 20.83 -27.21 19.54
C PHE A 820 21.11 -26.37 20.80
N LEU A 821 21.75 -25.21 20.67
CA LEU A 821 22.01 -24.30 21.80
C LEU A 821 20.73 -23.61 22.30
N ALA A 822 19.81 -23.21 21.42
CA ALA A 822 18.51 -22.66 21.81
C ALA A 822 17.60 -23.72 22.47
N ASP A 823 17.68 -24.98 22.02
CA ASP A 823 17.02 -26.15 22.61
C ASP A 823 17.58 -26.53 24.00
N ALA A 824 18.87 -26.27 24.22
CA ALA A 824 19.57 -26.47 25.49
C ALA A 824 19.52 -25.24 26.42
N ASP A 825 18.67 -24.26 26.11
CA ASP A 825 18.51 -22.97 26.78
C ASP A 825 19.81 -22.19 27.03
N ARG A 826 20.67 -22.14 26.00
CA ARG A 826 21.91 -21.35 25.93
C ARG A 826 21.80 -20.23 24.90
N PRO A 827 20.86 -19.27 25.06
CA PRO A 827 20.52 -18.29 24.02
C PRO A 827 21.67 -17.37 23.62
N ALA A 828 22.61 -17.05 24.52
CA ALA A 828 23.80 -16.24 24.20
C ALA A 828 24.67 -16.90 23.11
N GLU A 829 25.00 -18.17 23.28
CA GLU A 829 25.82 -18.93 22.33
C GLU A 829 25.04 -19.26 21.04
N ALA A 830 23.70 -19.39 21.13
CA ALA A 830 22.84 -19.50 19.96
C ALA A 830 22.88 -18.23 19.10
N VAL A 831 22.82 -17.03 19.72
CA VAL A 831 22.97 -15.73 19.03
C VAL A 831 24.34 -15.63 18.34
N GLU A 832 25.42 -16.07 18.99
CA GLU A 832 26.75 -16.12 18.35
C GLU A 832 26.76 -17.05 17.13
N ALA A 833 26.19 -18.26 17.24
CA ALA A 833 26.12 -19.21 16.14
C ALA A 833 25.30 -18.68 14.95
N TYR A 834 24.14 -18.06 15.19
CA TYR A 834 23.32 -17.47 14.12
C TYR A 834 23.96 -16.23 13.49
N ARG A 835 24.59 -15.34 14.28
CA ARG A 835 25.35 -14.19 13.75
C ARG A 835 26.53 -14.65 12.89
N ALA A 836 27.17 -15.78 13.23
CA ALA A 836 28.24 -16.38 12.44
C ALA A 836 27.78 -16.93 11.07
N VAL A 837 26.48 -17.15 10.85
CA VAL A 837 25.89 -17.44 9.53
C VAL A 837 25.59 -16.15 8.76
N MET A 838 24.98 -15.17 9.42
CA MET A 838 24.44 -13.96 8.79
C MET A 838 25.48 -13.07 8.08
N GLY A 839 26.77 -13.21 8.42
CA GLY A 839 27.88 -12.47 7.80
C GLY A 839 28.65 -13.20 6.69
N GLN A 840 28.23 -14.40 6.26
CA GLN A 840 29.02 -15.21 5.32
C GLN A 840 28.71 -14.93 3.85
N ASP A 841 29.77 -14.79 3.05
CA ASP A 841 29.67 -14.95 1.59
C ASP A 841 29.67 -16.43 1.23
N ILE A 842 28.45 -16.99 1.14
CA ILE A 842 28.19 -18.35 0.67
C ILE A 842 28.37 -18.53 -0.84
N SER A 843 28.67 -17.46 -1.60
CA SER A 843 28.98 -17.63 -3.03
C SER A 843 30.26 -18.44 -3.21
N GLY A 844 30.30 -19.30 -4.23
CA GLY A 844 31.43 -20.19 -4.46
C GLY A 844 31.56 -21.39 -3.50
N HIS A 845 30.60 -21.63 -2.62
CA HIS A 845 30.63 -22.71 -1.64
C HIS A 845 29.66 -23.85 -1.99
N PHE A 846 30.14 -24.82 -2.79
CA PHE A 846 29.39 -26.03 -3.19
C PHE A 846 28.61 -26.64 -2.02
N SER A 847 27.30 -26.50 -2.06
CA SER A 847 26.39 -26.94 -0.99
C SER A 847 24.95 -27.08 -1.49
N SER A 848 24.14 -27.84 -0.75
CA SER A 848 22.71 -28.00 -0.97
C SER A 848 21.97 -27.37 0.22
N ILE A 849 21.77 -26.06 0.15
CA ILE A 849 21.23 -25.26 1.25
C ILE A 849 19.72 -25.02 1.06
N GLU A 850 18.98 -25.20 2.15
CA GLU A 850 17.59 -24.80 2.31
C GLU A 850 17.53 -23.27 2.52
N LEU A 851 16.91 -22.53 1.59
CA LEU A 851 16.97 -21.05 1.60
C LEU A 851 16.48 -20.41 2.92
N GLY A 852 15.55 -21.07 3.62
CA GLY A 852 15.04 -20.63 4.91
C GLY A 852 16.13 -20.43 5.98
N ILE A 853 17.24 -21.17 5.95
CA ILE A 853 18.32 -21.07 6.95
C ILE A 853 19.26 -19.87 6.71
N LEU A 854 19.01 -19.10 5.64
CA LEU A 854 19.75 -17.89 5.26
C LEU A 854 18.83 -16.65 5.19
N GLY A 855 17.56 -16.85 4.83
CA GLY A 855 16.52 -15.83 4.78
C GLY A 855 15.70 -15.73 6.08
N PRO A 856 14.37 -15.95 6.03
CA PRO A 856 13.49 -15.65 7.17
C PRO A 856 13.74 -16.56 8.39
N GLY A 857 14.04 -17.84 8.22
CA GLY A 857 14.23 -18.79 9.32
C GLY A 857 15.43 -18.46 10.21
N LEU A 858 16.54 -17.97 9.62
CA LEU A 858 17.67 -17.44 10.38
C LEU A 858 17.27 -16.22 11.20
N ARG A 859 16.53 -15.28 10.61
CA ARG A 859 16.08 -14.06 11.28
C ARG A 859 15.11 -14.33 12.42
N ILE A 860 14.17 -15.26 12.24
CA ILE A 860 13.23 -15.70 13.28
C ILE A 860 13.99 -16.35 14.45
N ASN A 861 14.86 -17.32 14.17
CA ASN A 861 15.59 -18.03 15.24
C ASN A 861 16.59 -17.14 15.98
N LEU A 862 17.25 -16.20 15.28
CA LEU A 862 18.07 -15.15 15.89
C LEU A 862 17.22 -14.21 16.76
N ALA A 863 16.05 -13.76 16.28
CA ALA A 863 15.14 -12.91 17.04
C ALA A 863 14.63 -13.59 18.31
N LEU A 864 14.23 -14.86 18.25
CA LEU A 864 13.78 -15.64 19.41
C LEU A 864 14.91 -15.80 20.45
N ALA A 865 16.14 -16.05 20.01
CA ALA A 865 17.30 -16.12 20.91
C ALA A 865 17.65 -14.76 21.54
N LEU A 866 17.58 -13.67 20.77
CA LEU A 866 17.75 -12.30 21.26
C LEU A 866 16.65 -11.88 22.25
N ALA A 867 15.41 -12.29 22.01
CA ALA A 867 14.28 -12.03 22.91
C ALA A 867 14.45 -12.74 24.26
N ARG A 868 14.95 -13.99 24.30
CA ARG A 868 15.33 -14.67 25.56
C ARG A 868 16.44 -13.96 26.34
N LEU A 869 17.26 -13.14 25.68
CA LEU A 869 18.27 -12.28 26.31
C LEU A 869 17.73 -10.88 26.68
N GLY A 870 16.45 -10.59 26.45
CA GLY A 870 15.83 -9.29 26.66
C GLY A 870 16.17 -8.23 25.60
N ASN A 871 16.85 -8.59 24.50
CA ASN A 871 17.23 -7.67 23.43
C ASN A 871 16.11 -7.53 22.38
N TYR A 872 14.95 -7.04 22.84
CA TYR A 872 13.73 -6.94 22.03
C TYR A 872 13.84 -5.99 20.83
N ARG A 873 14.71 -4.97 20.89
CA ARG A 873 14.93 -4.04 19.77
C ARG A 873 15.54 -4.76 18.56
N GLU A 874 16.67 -5.44 18.77
CA GLU A 874 17.36 -6.18 17.69
C GLU A 874 16.50 -7.35 17.21
N ALA A 875 15.80 -8.04 18.12
CA ALA A 875 14.82 -9.07 17.76
C ALA A 875 13.71 -8.53 16.83
N GLY A 876 13.12 -7.38 17.16
CA GLY A 876 12.10 -6.74 16.33
C GLY A 876 12.62 -6.22 14.98
N GLU A 877 13.89 -5.83 14.89
CA GLU A 877 14.56 -5.52 13.61
C GLU A 877 14.71 -6.77 12.73
N HIS A 878 15.11 -7.91 13.31
CA HIS A 878 15.18 -9.18 12.58
C HIS A 878 13.79 -9.70 12.15
N LEU A 879 12.76 -9.60 12.99
CA LEU A 879 11.40 -10.01 12.63
C LEU A 879 10.79 -9.10 11.55
N ARG A 880 10.95 -7.78 11.63
CA ARG A 880 10.52 -6.86 10.54
C ARG A 880 11.17 -7.22 9.21
N ALA A 881 12.46 -7.54 9.22
CA ALA A 881 13.16 -8.00 8.03
C ALA A 881 12.66 -9.38 7.52
N ALA A 882 12.23 -10.28 8.41
CA ALA A 882 11.61 -11.54 8.03
C ALA A 882 10.19 -11.34 7.43
N ILE A 883 9.39 -10.43 7.97
CA ILE A 883 8.08 -10.05 7.42
C ILE A 883 8.24 -9.40 6.03
N SER A 884 9.25 -8.54 5.83
CA SER A 884 9.54 -8.00 4.49
C SER A 884 10.03 -9.02 3.47
N MET A 885 10.48 -10.20 3.92
CA MET A 885 10.79 -11.34 3.04
C MET A 885 9.53 -12.18 2.77
N LYS A 886 8.70 -12.40 3.79
CA LYS A 886 7.52 -13.28 3.71
C LYS A 886 6.28 -12.60 4.34
N PRO A 887 5.65 -11.63 3.66
CA PRO A 887 4.56 -10.85 4.22
C PRO A 887 3.29 -11.66 4.47
N GLY A 888 3.08 -12.78 3.76
CA GLY A 888 1.96 -13.69 4.00
C GLY A 888 2.09 -14.57 5.26
N ASP A 889 3.23 -14.56 5.97
CA ASP A 889 3.43 -15.39 7.17
C ASP A 889 2.99 -14.65 8.44
N LEU A 890 1.69 -14.75 8.70
CA LEU A 890 1.01 -14.09 9.81
C LEU A 890 1.57 -14.52 11.19
N ALA A 891 2.20 -15.70 11.30
CA ALA A 891 2.82 -16.13 12.56
C ALA A 891 4.01 -15.23 12.94
N ILE A 892 4.82 -14.79 11.97
CA ILE A 892 5.92 -13.85 12.20
C ILE A 892 5.38 -12.49 12.67
N VAL A 893 4.24 -12.07 12.13
CA VAL A 893 3.55 -10.83 12.50
C VAL A 893 2.98 -10.90 13.92
N VAL A 894 2.41 -12.04 14.33
CA VAL A 894 1.94 -12.29 15.71
C VAL A 894 3.10 -12.31 16.72
N GLU A 895 4.25 -12.89 16.37
CA GLU A 895 5.45 -12.84 17.22
C GLU A 895 6.00 -11.41 17.36
N LEU A 896 6.11 -10.67 16.26
CA LEU A 896 6.56 -9.27 16.31
C LEU A 896 5.59 -8.40 17.13
N PHE A 897 4.28 -8.58 16.95
CA PHE A 897 3.26 -7.91 17.74
C PHE A 897 3.43 -8.20 19.25
N SER A 898 3.66 -9.46 19.61
CA SER A 898 3.85 -9.89 21.00
C SER A 898 5.12 -9.28 21.61
N MET A 899 6.23 -9.22 20.86
CA MET A 899 7.46 -8.55 21.31
C MET A 899 7.31 -7.02 21.39
N ALA A 900 6.58 -6.41 20.46
CA ALA A 900 6.31 -4.97 20.44
C ALA A 900 5.51 -4.55 21.68
N ARG A 901 4.44 -5.29 22.02
CA ARG A 901 3.69 -5.12 23.27
C ARG A 901 4.57 -5.24 24.51
N ALA A 902 5.39 -6.29 24.60
CA ALA A 902 6.28 -6.54 25.73
C ALA A 902 7.32 -5.41 25.97
N PHE A 903 7.59 -4.58 24.96
CA PHE A 903 8.47 -3.41 25.04
C PHE A 903 7.73 -2.05 25.01
N GLY A 904 6.39 -2.05 24.93
CA GLY A 904 5.58 -0.82 24.84
C GLY A 904 5.64 -0.11 23.47
N ASP A 905 6.12 -0.77 22.42
CA ASP A 905 6.12 -0.24 21.04
C ASP A 905 4.72 -0.37 20.42
N LEU A 906 3.78 0.44 20.92
CA LEU A 906 2.40 0.51 20.45
C LEU A 906 2.30 0.87 18.96
N LYS A 907 3.33 1.52 18.38
CA LYS A 907 3.35 1.79 16.94
C LYS A 907 3.61 0.51 16.15
N THR A 908 4.70 -0.21 16.42
CA THR A 908 4.97 -1.48 15.72
C THR A 908 3.84 -2.49 15.94
N ALA A 909 3.21 -2.50 17.11
CA ALA A 909 2.04 -3.33 17.37
C ALA A 909 0.81 -2.92 16.53
N LYS A 910 0.60 -1.62 16.25
CA LYS A 910 -0.44 -1.14 15.32
C LYS A 910 -0.10 -1.44 13.87
N ASP A 911 1.16 -1.26 13.46
CA ASP A 911 1.65 -1.59 12.12
C ASP A 911 1.44 -3.10 11.82
N CYS A 912 1.62 -3.97 12.82
CA CYS A 912 1.32 -5.40 12.73
C CYS A 912 -0.18 -5.70 12.58
N LEU A 913 -1.05 -4.95 13.26
CA LEU A 913 -2.51 -5.10 13.13
C LEU A 913 -3.01 -4.75 11.74
N ASP A 914 -2.52 -3.65 11.17
CA ASP A 914 -2.87 -3.19 9.82
C ASP A 914 -2.31 -4.10 8.73
N HIS A 915 -1.26 -4.87 9.07
CA HIS A 915 -0.73 -5.95 8.24
C HIS A 915 -1.64 -7.19 8.27
N ILE A 916 -2.07 -7.66 9.46
CA ILE A 916 -3.04 -8.77 9.53
C ILE A 916 -4.34 -8.39 8.81
N GLU A 917 -4.88 -7.18 9.00
CA GLU A 917 -6.14 -6.77 8.37
C GLU A 917 -6.07 -6.79 6.84
N ARG A 918 -4.89 -6.53 6.26
CA ARG A 918 -4.65 -6.56 4.81
C ARG A 918 -4.60 -7.98 4.23
N PHE A 919 -4.07 -8.94 4.97
CA PHE A 919 -3.80 -10.30 4.48
C PHE A 919 -4.83 -11.35 4.94
N ASP A 920 -5.53 -11.11 6.04
CA ASP A 920 -6.45 -12.05 6.71
C ASP A 920 -7.82 -11.41 7.04
N GLY A 921 -7.98 -10.11 6.74
CA GLY A 921 -9.15 -9.34 7.13
C GLY A 921 -9.28 -9.18 8.65
N GLN A 922 -10.50 -8.91 9.11
CA GLN A 922 -10.82 -8.85 10.53
C GLN A 922 -11.07 -10.27 11.08
N SER A 923 -10.02 -11.10 11.07
CA SER A 923 -10.07 -12.48 11.57
C SER A 923 -10.10 -12.56 13.10
N GLU A 924 -10.30 -13.76 13.65
CA GLU A 924 -10.20 -14.00 15.11
C GLU A 924 -8.82 -13.59 15.65
N THR A 925 -7.76 -13.82 14.88
CA THR A 925 -6.38 -13.38 15.20
C THR A 925 -6.31 -11.86 15.28
N TRP A 926 -6.86 -11.15 14.28
CA TRP A 926 -6.92 -9.68 14.28
C TRP A 926 -7.74 -9.15 15.45
N HIS A 927 -8.92 -9.69 15.71
CA HIS A 927 -9.80 -9.25 16.81
C HIS A 927 -9.12 -9.41 18.18
N ARG A 928 -8.43 -10.54 18.42
CA ARG A 928 -7.63 -10.76 19.63
C ARG A 928 -6.53 -9.72 19.76
N MET A 929 -5.69 -9.58 18.73
CA MET A 929 -4.60 -8.59 18.70
C MET A 929 -5.12 -7.16 18.87
N ARG A 930 -6.28 -6.82 18.32
CA ARG A 930 -6.87 -5.48 18.44
C ARG A 930 -7.33 -5.20 19.86
N SER A 931 -7.95 -6.18 20.52
CA SER A 931 -8.34 -6.05 21.92
C SER A 931 -7.11 -5.90 22.83
N ASP A 932 -6.09 -6.70 22.58
CA ASP A 932 -4.78 -6.63 23.25
C ASP A 932 -4.12 -5.26 23.08
N TRP A 933 -4.04 -4.74 21.86
CA TRP A 933 -3.45 -3.44 21.56
C TRP A 933 -4.26 -2.28 22.15
N MET A 934 -5.59 -2.34 22.09
CA MET A 934 -6.45 -1.32 22.70
C MET A 934 -6.25 -1.26 24.22
N GLN A 935 -6.13 -2.42 24.89
CA GLN A 935 -5.84 -2.48 26.32
C GLN A 935 -4.48 -1.83 26.65
N ASP A 936 -3.42 -2.19 25.92
CA ASP A 936 -2.07 -1.65 26.13
C ASP A 936 -1.99 -0.15 25.80
N ALA A 937 -2.81 0.34 24.85
CA ALA A 937 -2.94 1.75 24.48
C ALA A 937 -3.86 2.57 25.42
N GLY A 938 -4.45 1.95 26.45
CA GLY A 938 -5.38 2.61 27.39
C GLY A 938 -6.76 2.90 26.80
N LEU A 939 -7.09 2.36 25.63
CA LEU A 939 -8.38 2.51 24.96
C LEU A 939 -9.36 1.46 25.47
N THR A 940 -10.23 1.85 26.40
CA THR A 940 -11.31 0.98 26.90
C THR A 940 -12.32 0.67 25.79
N GLN A 941 -12.93 -0.53 25.84
CA GLN A 941 -14.03 -0.89 24.94
C GLN A 941 -15.33 -0.14 25.31
N GLY A 942 -15.41 1.13 24.92
CA GLY A 942 -16.63 1.92 24.84
C GLY A 942 -17.25 1.80 23.44
N ARG A 943 -18.58 1.71 23.37
CA ARG A 943 -19.38 1.48 22.15
C ARG A 943 -19.18 2.54 21.07
#